data_AF-A0A5E7Z453-F1
#
_entry.id   AF-A0A5E7Z453-F1
#
_cell.length_a   1.000
_cell.length_b   1.000
_cell.length_c   1.000
_cell.angle_alpha   90.00
_cell.angle_beta   90.00
_cell.angle_gamma   90.00
#
_symmetry.space_group_name_H-M   'P 1'
#
loop_
_entity.id
_entity.type
_entity.pdbx_description
1 polymer ?
#
loop_
_entity_poly.entity_id
_entity_poly.type
_entity_poly.pdbx_seq_one_letter_code
_entity_poly.pdbx_strand_id
1 'polypeptide(L)'
;MKKILFAISLLVAASHSGLTQTPVELPTFNFFDSASYKITGFKFDQELKYKFSVTVRDAEEVFVLETITPETFASSFIATYNKLENGNALSKLDKEAEARKLFFMFIAASKAINIGDNPKAGDLVLNSEVYITRQFTSQDQKNYRRDARLLLKKSTNIGVKHLFIFWPRYQINTEDPDNLPSWKGSVSRSKAVELIVNFKKELLTRSVESSIQKEALLVDSLNSKKQTLDDAIKNIKSTITLLSVEKSELLAQESKLRNKVLQDRRRMEIMLKSDIYSNSNVGQLIDEQRQVKSSLIELEGMLLVTLPEAKEPLINLDTTALYLSRVKQLQNVLRVLKLYDETAPIDGIYDNEIKTLVAQVQSLSSKLVADGIYGPDTKNLLQTMLDDRFKEISNEILILKNKEKALDDVFNSMRGVDALYDSIEVADSILKVLSDDLKHNNSQLSEQRQQLAPFEKEKKEIEQKLERHIANLKQQEQLKFTHKFLIDSIQLEFKDGFIENIRVTGQVESIHNLIGRRLKFDNSYPFGFSRKSDFQNIMHNENWNLQAYSNLFQNAKGESDRFQLRTNQFINNYIQEHQVGRRDYSPRNSVHIVTFDKQKISTLTLHKTERSRLFEARVYSDFVGFQKGSENGILQTEISKQLNIMTGRFPRRIFNWTIVNFGLFSQVTPNLTISKIEADNKTLQLRYRDDFINGGYEPVKYVSTLDLRSHENLSVGFDFNSFLWDIPDVKSTFSFDHGFRYGRVDILDSTRVADQGTPKMSGKVDEFGVDTFRAMWIRANWHLQTVEDFQFDFNWSLNSMYLRDDRFQQVGKYEDFENSDRRTAPLSESTYYRIELNAQWNPAGEINGKIFFRYRYFWENGFWRTGFNQAQVGYSFFLTKMIES
;
A
#
# COMPACT_ATOMS: atom_id res chain seq x y z
N MET A 1 -26.63 36.41 -10.23
CA MET A 1 -27.24 37.14 -9.08
C MET A 1 -27.52 36.25 -7.87
N LYS A 2 -28.52 35.34 -7.86
CA LYS A 2 -28.80 34.45 -6.69
C LYS A 2 -27.58 33.64 -6.21
N LYS A 3 -26.73 33.15 -7.12
CA LYS A 3 -25.48 32.44 -6.78
C LYS A 3 -24.41 33.34 -6.15
N ILE A 4 -24.34 34.62 -6.54
CA ILE A 4 -23.40 35.61 -5.97
C ILE A 4 -23.88 36.04 -4.59
N LEU A 5 -25.18 36.33 -4.43
CA LEU A 5 -25.78 36.66 -3.13
C LEU A 5 -25.69 35.48 -2.14
N PHE A 6 -25.84 34.24 -2.63
CA PHE A 6 -25.62 33.02 -1.85
C PHE A 6 -24.15 32.81 -1.46
N ALA A 7 -23.21 33.14 -2.35
CA ALA A 7 -21.78 33.12 -2.02
C ALA A 7 -21.41 34.22 -0.99
N ILE A 8 -22.01 35.41 -1.09
CA ILE A 8 -21.83 36.50 -0.13
C ILE A 8 -22.43 36.14 1.23
N SER A 9 -23.62 35.52 1.30
CA SER A 9 -24.20 35.09 2.59
C SER A 9 -23.40 33.94 3.23
N LEU A 10 -22.83 33.03 2.43
CA LEU A 10 -21.86 32.03 2.89
C LEU A 10 -20.56 32.67 3.40
N LEU A 11 -20.06 33.72 2.74
CA LEU A 11 -18.88 34.48 3.16
C LEU A 11 -19.14 35.32 4.42
N VAL A 12 -20.33 35.89 4.59
CA VAL A 12 -20.77 36.59 5.81
C VAL A 12 -20.89 35.62 6.99
N ALA A 13 -21.39 34.39 6.74
CA ALA A 13 -21.39 33.33 7.75
C ALA A 13 -19.99 32.80 8.07
N ALA A 14 -19.07 32.81 7.09
CA ALA A 14 -17.69 32.36 7.24
C ALA A 14 -16.72 33.44 7.79
N SER A 15 -17.12 34.71 7.85
CA SER A 15 -16.26 35.84 8.26
C SER A 15 -16.36 36.22 9.74
N HIS A 16 -17.00 35.39 10.57
CA HIS A 16 -16.86 35.46 12.03
C HIS A 16 -15.51 34.90 12.56
N SER A 17 -14.51 34.72 11.69
CA SER A 17 -13.12 34.39 12.06
C SER A 17 -12.16 35.25 11.25
N GLY A 18 -11.51 36.21 11.91
CA GLY A 18 -10.67 37.23 11.26
C GLY A 18 -9.29 36.74 10.84
N LEU A 19 -8.71 37.38 9.81
CA LEU A 19 -7.44 38.14 9.85
C LEU A 19 -6.95 38.59 8.45
N THR A 20 -6.04 39.56 8.48
CA THR A 20 -5.14 40.16 7.44
C THR A 20 -5.64 41.49 6.87
N GLN A 21 -4.87 42.58 6.65
CA GLN A 21 -3.43 42.88 6.57
C GLN A 21 -3.28 44.43 6.42
N THR A 22 -2.07 45.02 6.39
CA THR A 22 -1.82 46.37 5.80
C THR A 22 -0.90 46.32 4.55
N PRO A 23 -0.65 47.48 3.89
CA PRO A 23 -1.03 47.77 2.51
C PRO A 23 -0.14 47.05 1.48
N VAL A 24 -0.79 46.33 0.57
CA VAL A 24 -0.19 45.60 -0.56
C VAL A 24 -0.95 46.06 -1.81
N GLU A 25 -0.29 46.14 -2.96
CA GLU A 25 -1.01 45.96 -4.23
C GLU A 25 -1.82 44.66 -4.11
N LEU A 26 -3.15 44.77 -4.17
CA LEU A 26 -4.01 43.61 -4.07
C LEU A 26 -3.63 42.63 -5.21
N PRO A 27 -3.56 41.32 -4.94
CA PRO A 27 -3.27 40.36 -5.99
C PRO A 27 -4.29 40.53 -7.12
N THR A 28 -3.82 40.52 -8.36
CA THR A 28 -4.66 40.52 -9.55
C THR A 28 -5.50 39.23 -9.55
N PHE A 29 -6.78 39.35 -9.22
CA PHE A 29 -7.69 38.21 -9.24
C PHE A 29 -8.16 37.97 -10.68
N ASN A 30 -7.56 36.98 -11.35
CA ASN A 30 -8.10 36.46 -12.60
C ASN A 30 -9.27 35.53 -12.28
N PHE A 31 -10.49 36.03 -12.43
CA PHE A 31 -11.68 35.18 -12.37
C PHE A 31 -11.75 34.34 -13.65
N PHE A 32 -12.10 33.06 -13.54
CA PHE A 32 -12.35 32.16 -14.68
C PHE A 32 -13.68 32.48 -15.38
N ASP A 33 -13.89 33.74 -15.74
CA ASP A 33 -14.74 34.11 -16.86
C ASP A 33 -13.84 34.73 -17.95
N SER A 34 -14.34 34.92 -19.16
CA SER A 34 -13.53 35.36 -20.30
C SER A 34 -13.05 36.83 -20.21
N ALA A 35 -13.17 37.51 -19.07
CA ALA A 35 -12.63 38.84 -18.83
C ALA A 35 -11.45 38.81 -17.85
N SER A 36 -10.33 39.44 -18.24
CA SER A 36 -9.22 39.74 -17.33
C SER A 36 -9.58 40.94 -16.47
N TYR A 37 -9.46 40.81 -15.14
CA TYR A 37 -9.70 41.88 -14.19
C TYR A 37 -8.38 42.33 -13.59
N LYS A 38 -8.02 43.61 -13.74
CA LYS A 38 -6.90 44.24 -13.03
C LYS A 38 -7.45 45.10 -11.89
N ILE A 39 -7.05 44.79 -10.66
CA ILE A 39 -7.55 45.48 -9.46
C ILE A 39 -6.37 46.10 -8.72
N THR A 40 -6.40 47.43 -8.57
CA THR A 40 -5.35 48.18 -7.88
C THR A 40 -5.98 48.97 -6.74
N GLY A 41 -5.50 48.73 -5.51
CA GLY A 41 -6.01 49.37 -4.30
C GLY A 41 -5.00 50.35 -3.71
N PHE A 42 -5.42 51.57 -3.39
CA PHE A 42 -4.55 52.58 -2.76
C PHE A 42 -5.15 53.06 -1.44
N LYS A 43 -4.31 53.16 -0.40
CA LYS A 43 -4.64 53.87 0.84
C LYS A 43 -4.60 55.37 0.55
N PHE A 44 -5.74 56.04 0.64
CA PHE A 44 -5.87 57.41 0.14
C PHE A 44 -5.46 58.47 1.17
N ASP A 45 -5.67 58.24 2.47
CA ASP A 45 -5.20 59.10 3.57
C ASP A 45 -5.18 58.39 4.95
N GLN A 46 -5.01 59.16 6.04
CA GLN A 46 -5.02 58.69 7.43
C GLN A 46 -6.41 58.29 7.96
N GLU A 47 -7.50 58.60 7.24
CA GLU A 47 -8.91 58.37 7.60
C GLU A 47 -9.51 57.08 6.96
N LEU A 48 -8.67 56.10 6.61
CA LEU A 48 -9.11 54.75 6.18
C LEU A 48 -10.02 54.76 4.91
N LYS A 49 -9.78 55.66 3.95
CA LYS A 49 -10.45 55.64 2.63
C LYS A 49 -9.69 54.74 1.65
N TYR A 50 -10.39 53.81 0.99
CA TYR A 50 -9.82 52.87 0.03
C TYR A 50 -10.34 53.16 -1.38
N LYS A 51 -9.42 53.38 -2.33
CA LYS A 51 -9.77 53.53 -3.76
C LYS A 51 -9.50 52.23 -4.49
N PHE A 52 -10.50 51.71 -5.20
CA PHE A 52 -10.39 50.52 -6.04
C PHE A 52 -10.59 50.92 -7.49
N SER A 53 -9.68 50.50 -8.36
CA SER A 53 -9.85 50.54 -9.82
C SER A 53 -10.08 49.11 -10.32
N VAL A 54 -11.10 48.91 -11.15
CA VAL A 54 -11.43 47.63 -11.78
C VAL A 54 -11.47 47.81 -13.28
N THR A 55 -10.54 47.19 -14.00
CA THR A 55 -10.57 47.18 -15.48
C THR A 55 -11.30 45.93 -15.98
N VAL A 56 -12.31 46.11 -16.84
CA VAL A 56 -13.06 45.02 -17.50
C VAL A 56 -13.08 45.29 -19.00
N ARG A 57 -12.43 44.44 -19.81
CA ARG A 57 -12.40 44.59 -21.29
C ARG A 57 -12.03 46.02 -21.73
N ASP A 58 -10.95 46.55 -21.16
CA ASP A 58 -10.41 47.89 -21.41
C ASP A 58 -11.25 49.08 -20.89
N ALA A 59 -12.38 48.83 -20.21
CA ALA A 59 -13.12 49.86 -19.47
C ALA A 59 -12.68 49.86 -18.00
N GLU A 60 -12.14 50.98 -17.51
CA GLU A 60 -11.74 51.16 -16.11
C GLU A 60 -12.89 51.79 -15.31
N GLU A 61 -13.44 51.05 -14.35
CA GLU A 61 -14.38 51.57 -13.36
C GLU A 61 -13.65 51.81 -12.03
N VAL A 62 -13.69 53.06 -11.56
CA VAL A 62 -13.03 53.47 -10.31
C VAL A 62 -14.10 53.78 -9.27
N PHE A 63 -13.99 53.18 -8.09
CA PHE A 63 -14.85 53.50 -6.96
C PHE A 63 -14.04 53.71 -5.68
N VAL A 64 -14.45 54.71 -4.91
CA VAL A 64 -13.87 55.07 -3.61
C VAL A 64 -14.82 54.57 -2.53
N LEU A 65 -14.31 53.75 -1.62
CA LEU A 65 -15.03 53.27 -0.45
C LEU A 65 -14.46 53.96 0.78
N GLU A 66 -15.28 54.80 1.40
CA GLU A 66 -15.00 55.33 2.73
C GLU A 66 -15.30 54.21 3.74
N THR A 67 -14.38 53.93 4.67
CA THR A 67 -14.67 52.93 5.69
C THR A 67 -15.76 53.43 6.60
N ILE A 68 -16.69 52.53 6.87
CA ILE A 68 -17.80 52.72 7.77
C ILE A 68 -17.62 51.72 8.92
N THR A 69 -17.96 52.13 10.15
CA THR A 69 -17.88 51.24 11.31
C THR A 69 -18.67 49.94 11.04
N PRO A 70 -18.36 48.79 11.71
CA PRO A 70 -19.06 47.53 11.47
C PRO A 70 -20.60 47.65 11.52
N GLU A 71 -21.11 48.52 12.40
CA GLU A 71 -22.54 48.81 12.58
C GLU A 71 -23.12 49.59 11.39
N THR A 72 -22.39 50.58 10.88
CA THR A 72 -22.80 51.35 9.70
C THR A 72 -22.63 50.53 8.41
N PHE A 73 -21.63 49.64 8.33
CA PHE A 73 -21.48 48.66 7.25
C PHE A 73 -22.66 47.69 7.24
N ALA A 74 -23.02 47.09 8.37
CA ALA A 74 -24.18 46.20 8.46
C ALA A 74 -25.47 46.92 8.02
N SER A 75 -25.65 48.16 8.47
CA SER A 75 -26.81 48.99 8.10
C SER A 75 -26.83 49.33 6.61
N SER A 76 -25.69 49.72 6.04
CA SER A 76 -25.57 50.02 4.60
C SER A 76 -25.70 48.76 3.74
N PHE A 77 -25.17 47.63 4.19
CA PHE A 77 -25.28 46.35 3.51
C PHE A 77 -26.74 45.89 3.45
N ILE A 78 -27.45 45.95 4.57
CA ILE A 78 -28.88 45.61 4.66
C ILE A 78 -29.71 46.55 3.78
N ALA A 79 -29.45 47.86 3.83
CA ALA A 79 -30.18 48.84 3.02
C ALA A 79 -30.00 48.59 1.51
N THR A 80 -28.76 48.34 1.07
CA THR A 80 -28.45 48.08 -0.35
C THR A 80 -28.94 46.70 -0.80
N TYR A 81 -28.86 45.67 0.05
CA TYR A 81 -29.44 44.35 -0.21
C TYR A 81 -30.96 44.46 -0.41
N ASN A 82 -31.66 45.15 0.49
CA ASN A 82 -33.10 45.37 0.39
C ASN A 82 -33.48 46.18 -0.86
N LYS A 83 -32.63 47.13 -1.29
CA LYS A 83 -32.80 47.88 -2.54
C LYS A 83 -32.65 46.99 -3.78
N LEU A 84 -31.74 46.01 -3.75
CA LEU A 84 -31.52 45.04 -4.84
C LEU A 84 -32.63 43.98 -4.91
N GLU A 85 -33.14 43.54 -3.76
CA GLU A 85 -34.21 42.55 -3.65
C GLU A 85 -35.57 43.14 -4.07
N ASN A 86 -35.87 44.37 -3.67
CA ASN A 86 -37.18 45.00 -3.90
C ASN A 86 -37.22 45.95 -5.11
N GLY A 87 -36.07 46.31 -5.70
CA GLY A 87 -35.99 47.23 -6.82
C GLY A 87 -36.33 46.56 -8.17
N ASN A 88 -37.59 46.66 -8.61
CA ASN A 88 -37.99 46.27 -9.98
C ASN A 88 -37.46 47.21 -11.08
N ALA A 89 -36.90 48.38 -10.71
CA ALA A 89 -36.50 49.44 -11.64
C ALA A 89 -35.00 49.51 -11.99
N LEU A 90 -34.14 48.68 -11.37
CA LEU A 90 -32.70 48.68 -11.69
C LEU A 90 -32.42 47.75 -12.86
N SER A 91 -31.66 48.24 -13.85
CA SER A 91 -31.22 47.40 -14.96
C SER A 91 -30.34 46.26 -14.43
N LYS A 92 -30.24 45.16 -15.19
CA LYS A 92 -29.40 44.02 -14.81
C LYS A 92 -27.95 44.45 -14.53
N LEU A 93 -27.45 45.44 -15.27
CA LEU A 93 -26.10 45.98 -15.14
C LEU A 93 -25.92 46.74 -13.81
N ASP A 94 -26.90 47.55 -13.42
CA ASP A 94 -26.86 48.31 -12.16
C ASP A 94 -26.93 47.38 -10.95
N LYS A 95 -27.73 46.31 -11.04
CA LYS A 95 -27.80 45.29 -9.98
C LYS A 95 -26.48 44.54 -9.82
N GLU A 96 -25.76 44.30 -10.92
CA GLU A 96 -24.43 43.66 -10.90
C GLU A 96 -23.36 44.61 -10.35
N ALA A 97 -23.39 45.89 -10.72
CA ALA A 97 -22.49 46.92 -10.18
C ALA A 97 -22.66 47.07 -8.65
N GLU A 98 -23.89 47.10 -8.16
CA GLU A 98 -24.13 47.31 -6.73
C GLU A 98 -23.84 46.06 -5.88
N ALA A 99 -24.07 44.86 -6.43
CA ALA A 99 -23.62 43.61 -5.81
C ALA A 99 -22.09 43.54 -5.73
N ARG A 100 -21.38 44.03 -6.75
CA ARG A 100 -19.91 44.15 -6.74
C ARG A 100 -19.45 45.12 -5.64
N LYS A 101 -20.06 46.30 -5.52
CA LYS A 101 -19.74 47.25 -4.43
C LYS A 101 -19.92 46.62 -3.05
N LEU A 102 -21.02 45.89 -2.81
CA LEU A 102 -21.26 45.22 -1.53
C LEU A 102 -20.19 44.18 -1.18
N PHE A 103 -19.76 43.39 -2.17
CA PHE A 103 -18.68 42.43 -2.00
C PHE A 103 -17.35 43.12 -1.65
N PHE A 104 -17.04 44.26 -2.28
CA PHE A 104 -15.82 45.01 -1.99
C PHE A 104 -15.87 45.76 -0.66
N MET A 105 -17.03 46.28 -0.24
CA MET A 105 -17.22 46.84 1.09
C MET A 105 -17.02 45.79 2.18
N PHE A 106 -17.48 44.56 1.94
CA PHE A 106 -17.23 43.43 2.85
C PHE A 106 -15.74 43.07 2.96
N ILE A 107 -15.01 43.05 1.84
CA ILE A 107 -13.55 42.87 1.84
C ILE A 107 -12.87 44.01 2.59
N ALA A 108 -13.29 45.26 2.39
CA ALA A 108 -12.71 46.41 3.09
C ALA A 108 -12.99 46.36 4.61
N ALA A 109 -14.24 46.07 5.01
CA ALA A 109 -14.64 46.00 6.42
C ALA A 109 -14.00 44.83 7.16
N SER A 110 -13.87 43.66 6.52
CA SER A 110 -13.20 42.49 7.11
C SER A 110 -11.69 42.69 7.34
N LYS A 111 -11.07 43.66 6.64
CA LYS A 111 -9.66 44.01 6.78
C LYS A 111 -9.38 45.17 7.75
N ALA A 112 -10.41 45.91 8.21
CA ALA A 112 -10.25 47.16 8.96
C ALA A 112 -10.21 47.01 10.51
N ILE A 113 -10.29 45.78 11.07
CA ILE A 113 -10.43 45.59 12.53
C ILE A 113 -9.08 45.20 13.18
N ASN A 114 -8.59 46.11 14.03
CA ASN A 114 -7.43 46.07 14.95
C ASN A 114 -6.02 46.32 14.38
N ILE A 115 -5.52 47.53 14.63
CA ILE A 115 -4.19 48.06 14.31
C ILE A 115 -3.21 47.67 15.43
N GLY A 116 -2.75 46.42 15.42
CA GLY A 116 -1.47 46.03 16.03
C GLY A 116 -0.40 45.91 14.95
N ASP A 117 0.88 46.00 15.31
CA ASP A 117 1.99 45.88 14.36
C ASP A 117 1.80 44.68 13.42
N ASN A 118 1.95 44.89 12.11
CA ASN A 118 1.81 43.80 11.13
C ASN A 118 2.71 42.64 11.52
N PRO A 119 2.20 41.40 11.51
CA PRO A 119 3.06 40.26 11.77
C PRO A 119 4.13 40.20 10.67
N LYS A 120 5.38 40.26 11.09
CA LYS A 120 6.57 40.24 10.25
C LYS A 120 7.00 38.80 10.00
N ALA A 121 7.85 38.61 9.01
CA ALA A 121 8.52 37.34 8.81
C ALA A 121 9.31 36.97 10.09
N GLY A 122 9.05 35.80 10.65
CA GLY A 122 9.52 35.35 11.96
C GLY A 122 8.47 35.40 13.06
N ASP A 123 7.33 36.07 12.86
CA ASP A 123 6.34 36.25 13.92
C ASP A 123 5.45 35.02 14.12
N LEU A 124 5.36 34.60 15.38
CA LEU A 124 4.40 33.66 15.92
C LEU A 124 3.21 34.44 16.53
N VAL A 125 2.03 34.30 15.95
CA VAL A 125 0.81 34.99 16.38
C VAL A 125 0.09 34.11 17.39
N LEU A 126 -0.10 34.65 18.60
CA LEU A 126 -0.68 33.95 19.74
C LEU A 126 -2.03 34.57 20.14
N ASN A 127 -3.02 33.73 20.45
CA ASN A 127 -4.34 34.14 20.94
C ASN A 127 -4.46 33.91 22.44
N SER A 128 -5.11 34.82 23.18
CA SER A 128 -5.41 34.61 24.60
C SER A 128 -6.77 34.00 24.88
N GLU A 129 -7.75 34.14 24.00
CA GLU A 129 -9.07 33.50 24.17
C GLU A 129 -9.14 32.18 23.39
N VAL A 130 -9.26 31.07 24.12
CA VAL A 130 -9.29 29.72 23.54
C VAL A 130 -10.37 28.85 24.18
N TYR A 131 -10.49 27.61 23.73
CA TYR A 131 -11.52 26.67 24.17
C TYR A 131 -10.90 25.33 24.62
N ILE A 132 -10.92 25.08 25.92
CA ILE A 132 -10.42 23.82 26.48
C ILE A 132 -11.50 22.75 26.45
N THR A 133 -11.12 21.49 26.28
CA THR A 133 -12.04 20.35 26.33
C THR A 133 -11.75 19.50 27.58
N ARG A 134 -12.77 19.22 28.40
CA ARG A 134 -12.66 18.27 29.52
C ARG A 134 -12.68 16.84 28.96
N GLN A 135 -11.68 16.02 29.27
CA GLN A 135 -11.66 14.61 28.88
C GLN A 135 -12.55 13.78 29.79
N PHE A 136 -13.26 12.80 29.21
CA PHE A 136 -14.02 11.83 29.99
C PHE A 136 -13.11 10.97 30.85
N THR A 137 -13.37 10.92 32.15
CA THR A 137 -12.78 9.90 33.01
C THR A 137 -13.35 8.52 32.66
N SER A 138 -12.66 7.44 33.03
CA SER A 138 -13.21 6.09 32.86
C SER A 138 -14.55 5.92 33.61
N GLN A 139 -14.75 6.67 34.68
CA GLN A 139 -16.02 6.70 35.41
C GLN A 139 -17.11 7.46 34.65
N ASP A 140 -16.80 8.59 34.02
CA ASP A 140 -17.77 9.32 33.18
C ASP A 140 -18.22 8.45 32.00
N GLN A 141 -17.29 7.72 31.37
CA GLN A 141 -17.63 6.76 30.32
C GLN A 141 -18.50 5.62 30.85
N LYS A 142 -18.23 5.11 32.05
CA LYS A 142 -19.06 4.07 32.70
C LYS A 142 -20.44 4.59 33.05
N ASN A 143 -20.55 5.79 33.61
CA ASN A 143 -21.80 6.46 33.94
C ASN A 143 -22.60 6.71 32.66
N TYR A 144 -21.97 7.26 31.63
CA TYR A 144 -22.58 7.45 30.32
C TYR A 144 -23.08 6.12 29.72
N ARG A 145 -22.27 5.06 29.73
CA ARG A 145 -22.70 3.73 29.27
C ARG A 145 -23.83 3.16 30.11
N ARG A 146 -23.80 3.37 31.42
CA ARG A 146 -24.85 2.93 32.35
C ARG A 146 -26.15 3.69 32.08
N ASP A 147 -26.08 5.00 31.91
CA ASP A 147 -27.23 5.86 31.65
C ASP A 147 -27.79 5.56 30.26
N ALA A 148 -26.95 5.40 29.24
CA ALA A 148 -27.33 4.92 27.92
C ALA A 148 -28.01 3.54 27.99
N ARG A 149 -27.51 2.60 28.81
CA ARG A 149 -28.14 1.28 29.02
C ARG A 149 -29.45 1.36 29.81
N LEU A 150 -29.56 2.21 30.82
CA LEU A 150 -30.79 2.43 31.57
C LEU A 150 -31.85 3.08 30.68
N LEU A 151 -31.43 3.98 29.79
CA LEU A 151 -32.26 4.58 28.76
C LEU A 151 -32.70 3.55 27.72
N LEU A 152 -31.79 2.68 27.26
CA LEU A 152 -32.10 1.55 26.39
C LEU A 152 -33.10 0.58 27.04
N LYS A 153 -32.90 0.27 28.33
CA LYS A 153 -33.80 -0.63 29.07
C LYS A 153 -35.18 0.01 29.30
N LYS A 154 -35.24 1.34 29.48
CA LYS A 154 -36.51 2.08 29.52
C LYS A 154 -37.17 2.12 28.15
N SER A 155 -36.44 2.33 27.05
CA SER A 155 -37.00 2.36 25.70
C SER A 155 -37.49 0.99 25.23
N THR A 156 -36.76 -0.09 25.53
CA THR A 156 -37.21 -1.47 25.24
C THR A 156 -38.41 -1.88 26.09
N ASN A 157 -38.52 -1.41 27.33
CA ASN A 157 -39.73 -1.62 28.15
C ASN A 157 -40.93 -0.77 27.70
N ILE A 158 -40.69 0.37 27.04
CA ILE A 158 -41.74 1.18 26.40
C ILE A 158 -42.20 0.52 25.09
N GLY A 159 -41.32 -0.19 24.38
CA GLY A 159 -41.65 -0.91 23.13
C GLY A 159 -42.46 -2.21 23.29
N VAL A 160 -42.46 -2.84 24.47
CA VAL A 160 -43.20 -4.11 24.70
C VAL A 160 -44.51 -3.90 25.48
N LYS A 161 -44.69 -2.77 26.17
CA LYS A 161 -45.90 -2.50 26.96
C LYS A 161 -46.94 -1.57 26.31
N HIS A 162 -46.68 -1.00 25.13
CA HIS A 162 -47.59 -0.03 24.52
C HIS A 162 -48.37 -0.52 23.29
N LEU A 163 -48.45 -1.84 23.05
CA LEU A 163 -49.33 -2.40 22.02
C LEU A 163 -50.66 -2.96 22.54
N PHE A 164 -50.96 -2.85 23.84
CA PHE A 164 -52.28 -3.19 24.38
C PHE A 164 -52.67 -2.25 25.53
N ILE A 165 -53.86 -1.63 25.39
CA ILE A 165 -54.78 -1.14 26.44
C ILE A 165 -54.69 0.37 26.82
N PHE A 166 -55.67 1.11 26.28
CA PHE A 166 -56.49 2.21 26.85
C PHE A 166 -55.92 3.61 27.21
N TRP A 167 -56.65 4.60 26.68
CA TRP A 167 -56.91 5.97 27.17
C TRP A 167 -58.13 5.92 28.15
N PRO A 168 -58.55 6.93 28.95
CA PRO A 168 -57.92 7.98 29.79
C PRO A 168 -58.15 7.80 31.30
N ARG A 169 -57.37 8.51 32.14
CA ARG A 169 -57.82 9.33 33.30
C ARG A 169 -56.63 9.72 34.16
N TYR A 170 -56.32 11.02 34.22
CA TYR A 170 -55.75 11.62 35.42
C TYR A 170 -56.55 12.89 35.71
N GLN A 171 -57.48 12.75 36.65
CA GLN A 171 -58.05 13.88 37.38
C GLN A 171 -56.92 14.45 38.25
N ILE A 172 -56.72 15.75 38.12
CA ILE A 172 -55.95 16.53 39.09
C ILE A 172 -56.89 16.72 40.28
N ASN A 173 -56.67 15.96 41.36
CA ASN A 173 -57.15 16.35 42.68
C ASN A 173 -56.22 17.45 43.19
N THR A 174 -56.74 18.68 43.17
CA THR A 174 -56.26 19.81 43.97
C THR A 174 -57.27 20.01 45.08
N GLU A 175 -57.06 19.29 46.18
CA GLU A 175 -57.60 19.68 47.48
C GLU A 175 -56.42 20.21 48.30
N ASP A 176 -56.60 21.47 48.72
CA ASP A 176 -55.86 22.26 49.71
C ASP A 176 -55.07 23.48 49.16
N PRO A 177 -55.76 24.62 48.93
CA PRO A 177 -55.14 25.91 48.61
C PRO A 177 -54.57 26.66 49.84
N ASP A 178 -54.74 26.16 51.07
CA ASP A 178 -54.53 26.97 52.28
C ASP A 178 -53.24 26.64 53.06
N ASN A 179 -52.35 25.81 52.51
CA ASN A 179 -51.10 25.41 53.19
C ASN A 179 -49.82 25.82 52.44
N LEU A 180 -49.74 27.10 52.04
CA LEU A 180 -48.47 27.72 51.66
C LEU A 180 -47.82 28.39 52.89
N PRO A 181 -46.60 28.00 53.29
CA PRO A 181 -45.91 28.64 54.40
C PRO A 181 -45.63 30.09 54.02
N SER A 182 -46.10 31.03 54.86
CA SER A 182 -45.86 32.45 54.69
C SER A 182 -44.36 32.74 54.59
N TRP A 183 -43.88 33.01 53.37
CA TRP A 183 -42.54 33.49 53.09
C TRP A 183 -42.39 34.94 53.57
N LYS A 184 -42.27 35.12 54.89
CA LYS A 184 -41.74 36.34 55.52
C LYS A 184 -40.24 36.15 55.75
N GLY A 185 -39.49 36.27 54.68
CA GLY A 185 -38.04 36.36 54.73
C GLY A 185 -37.59 37.09 53.48
N SER A 186 -37.03 38.30 53.65
CA SER A 186 -36.41 39.06 52.57
C SER A 186 -35.27 38.23 51.99
N VAL A 187 -35.56 37.44 50.96
CA VAL A 187 -34.54 36.80 50.14
C VAL A 187 -33.76 37.95 49.52
N SER A 188 -32.50 38.12 49.94
CA SER A 188 -31.63 39.14 49.36
C SER A 188 -31.65 38.99 47.85
N ARG A 189 -31.64 40.11 47.12
CA ARG A 189 -31.66 40.14 45.66
C ARG A 189 -30.62 39.18 45.04
N SER A 190 -29.50 38.94 45.73
CA SER A 190 -28.48 37.93 45.38
C SER A 190 -28.98 36.48 45.40
N LYS A 191 -29.71 36.03 46.43
CA LYS A 191 -30.26 34.67 46.51
C LYS A 191 -31.39 34.43 45.51
N ALA A 192 -32.19 35.45 45.21
CA ALA A 192 -33.22 35.38 44.18
C ALA A 192 -32.61 35.26 42.77
N VAL A 193 -31.53 36.00 42.49
CA VAL A 193 -30.77 35.88 41.25
C VAL A 193 -30.10 34.51 41.13
N GLU A 194 -29.52 33.99 42.22
CA GLU A 194 -28.92 32.65 42.26
C GLU A 194 -29.95 31.55 41.97
N LEU A 195 -31.14 31.62 42.57
CA LEU A 195 -32.24 30.68 42.31
C LEU A 195 -32.76 30.76 40.86
N ILE A 196 -32.90 31.95 40.30
CA ILE A 196 -33.34 32.14 38.90
C ILE A 196 -32.28 31.65 37.91
N VAL A 197 -30.99 31.86 38.20
CA VAL A 197 -29.88 31.35 37.40
C VAL A 197 -29.81 29.83 37.47
N ASN A 198 -29.97 29.24 38.67
CA ASN A 198 -30.00 27.79 38.84
C ASN A 198 -31.21 27.13 38.17
N PHE A 199 -32.38 27.77 38.20
CA PHE A 199 -33.60 27.28 37.54
C PHE A 199 -33.50 27.35 36.01
N LYS A 200 -33.01 28.47 35.45
CA LYS A 200 -32.75 28.59 34.00
C LYS A 200 -31.69 27.57 33.53
N LYS A 201 -30.69 27.30 34.37
CA LYS A 201 -29.62 26.33 34.13
C LYS A 201 -30.13 24.89 34.12
N GLU A 202 -30.95 24.51 35.09
CA GLU A 202 -31.56 23.18 35.14
C GLU A 202 -32.50 22.94 33.94
N LEU A 203 -33.23 23.99 33.51
CA LEU A 203 -34.03 23.95 32.28
C LEU A 203 -33.17 23.78 31.02
N LEU A 204 -32.03 24.48 30.91
CA LEU A 204 -31.10 24.35 29.78
C LEU A 204 -30.45 22.96 29.74
N THR A 205 -29.97 22.44 30.87
CA THR A 205 -29.39 21.10 30.94
C THR A 205 -30.42 20.02 30.61
N ARG A 206 -31.62 20.09 31.18
CA ARG A 206 -32.73 19.16 30.86
C ARG A 206 -33.18 19.28 29.40
N SER A 207 -33.16 20.49 28.82
CA SER A 207 -33.48 20.69 27.40
C SER A 207 -32.45 20.05 26.47
N VAL A 208 -31.15 20.22 26.74
CA VAL A 208 -30.10 19.59 25.92
C VAL A 208 -30.09 18.07 26.11
N GLU A 209 -30.28 17.58 27.34
CA GLU A 209 -30.41 16.14 27.61
C GLU A 209 -31.64 15.52 26.93
N SER A 210 -32.79 16.21 26.95
CA SER A 210 -33.98 15.77 26.23
C SER A 210 -33.77 15.74 24.72
N SER A 211 -33.07 16.72 24.15
CA SER A 211 -32.73 16.74 22.72
C SER A 211 -31.77 15.60 22.34
N ILE A 212 -30.70 15.39 23.13
CA ILE A 212 -29.77 14.26 22.96
C ILE A 212 -30.53 12.92 23.06
N GLN A 213 -31.47 12.81 24.01
CA GLN A 213 -32.28 11.59 24.19
C GLN A 213 -33.20 11.32 23.00
N LYS A 214 -33.84 12.36 22.42
CA LYS A 214 -34.68 12.21 21.22
C LYS A 214 -33.84 11.78 20.01
N GLU A 215 -32.67 12.39 19.82
CA GLU A 215 -31.75 12.05 18.74
C GLU A 215 -31.19 10.63 18.88
N ALA A 216 -30.82 10.20 20.10
CA ALA A 216 -30.37 8.83 20.36
C ALA A 216 -31.45 7.77 20.06
N LEU A 217 -32.70 8.02 20.45
CA LEU A 217 -33.82 7.12 20.13
C LEU A 217 -34.06 7.02 18.61
N LEU A 218 -33.87 8.13 17.89
CA LEU A 218 -34.02 8.17 16.44
C LEU A 218 -32.88 7.42 15.73
N VAL A 219 -31.66 7.55 16.22
CA VAL A 219 -30.48 6.77 15.77
C VAL A 219 -30.72 5.27 15.95
N ASP A 220 -31.23 4.84 17.10
CA ASP A 220 -31.53 3.42 17.35
C ASP A 220 -32.64 2.89 16.41
N SER A 221 -33.70 3.67 16.21
CA SER A 221 -34.77 3.33 15.26
C SER A 221 -34.26 3.19 13.83
N LEU A 222 -33.39 4.11 13.38
CA LEU A 222 -32.77 4.07 12.06
C LEU A 222 -31.81 2.89 11.91
N ASN A 223 -31.04 2.55 12.94
CA ASN A 223 -30.15 1.38 12.94
C ASN A 223 -30.94 0.07 12.84
N SER A 224 -32.03 -0.07 13.59
CA SER A 224 -32.91 -1.24 13.48
C SER A 224 -33.48 -1.37 12.07
N LYS A 225 -33.93 -0.25 11.47
CA LYS A 225 -34.47 -0.25 10.11
C LYS A 225 -33.39 -0.57 9.05
N LYS A 226 -32.17 -0.06 9.25
CA LYS A 226 -31.00 -0.39 8.42
C LYS A 226 -30.70 -1.89 8.46
N GLN A 227 -30.72 -2.49 9.64
CA GLN A 227 -30.47 -3.93 9.79
C GLN A 227 -31.51 -4.77 9.02
N THR A 228 -32.80 -4.43 9.14
CA THR A 228 -33.87 -5.10 8.38
C THR A 228 -33.67 -4.97 6.86
N LEU A 229 -33.21 -3.80 6.38
CA LEU A 229 -32.88 -3.60 4.96
C LEU A 229 -31.65 -4.39 4.53
N ASP A 230 -30.62 -4.47 5.36
CA ASP A 230 -29.41 -5.25 5.08
C ASP A 230 -29.75 -6.74 4.94
N ASP A 231 -30.61 -7.28 5.79
CA ASP A 231 -31.09 -8.65 5.71
C ASP A 231 -31.90 -8.90 4.42
N ALA A 232 -32.80 -7.96 4.06
CA ALA A 232 -33.57 -8.04 2.82
C ALA A 232 -32.66 -7.98 1.56
N ILE A 233 -31.70 -7.06 1.53
CA ILE A 233 -30.71 -6.93 0.45
C ILE A 233 -29.86 -8.21 0.35
N LYS A 234 -29.43 -8.77 1.48
CA LYS A 234 -28.66 -10.01 1.51
C LYS A 234 -29.43 -11.17 0.88
N ASN A 235 -30.70 -11.32 1.23
CA ASN A 235 -31.56 -12.37 0.67
C ASN A 235 -31.72 -12.22 -0.86
N ILE A 236 -32.00 -11.01 -1.35
CA ILE A 236 -32.12 -10.74 -2.80
C ILE A 236 -30.79 -11.01 -3.53
N LYS A 237 -29.65 -10.59 -2.95
CA LYS A 237 -28.32 -10.85 -3.52
C LYS A 237 -27.96 -12.33 -3.56
N SER A 238 -28.36 -13.13 -2.57
CA SER A 238 -28.19 -14.58 -2.63
C SER A 238 -28.99 -15.20 -3.77
N THR A 239 -30.23 -14.76 -3.99
CA THR A 239 -31.07 -15.21 -5.11
C THR A 239 -30.45 -14.85 -6.46
N ILE A 240 -29.97 -13.60 -6.62
CA ILE A 240 -29.25 -13.17 -7.83
C ILE A 240 -27.99 -14.02 -8.07
N THR A 241 -27.25 -14.34 -7.01
CA THR A 241 -26.03 -15.14 -7.11
C THR A 241 -26.37 -16.56 -7.58
N LEU A 242 -27.38 -17.20 -6.99
CA LEU A 242 -27.84 -18.52 -7.39
C LEU A 242 -28.25 -18.55 -8.88
N LEU A 243 -29.10 -17.61 -9.30
CA LEU A 243 -29.54 -17.48 -10.71
C LEU A 243 -28.38 -17.19 -11.66
N SER A 244 -27.35 -16.46 -11.22
CA SER A 244 -26.16 -16.18 -12.04
C SER A 244 -25.27 -17.41 -12.22
N VAL A 245 -25.16 -18.26 -11.20
CA VAL A 245 -24.44 -19.54 -11.27
C VAL A 245 -25.17 -20.47 -12.21
N GLU A 246 -26.48 -20.64 -12.03
CA GLU A 246 -27.32 -21.46 -12.91
C GLU A 246 -27.23 -21.02 -14.37
N LYS A 247 -27.31 -19.71 -14.64
CA LYS A 247 -27.09 -19.15 -15.97
C LYS A 247 -25.70 -19.50 -16.53
N SER A 248 -24.65 -19.42 -15.72
CA SER A 248 -23.29 -19.71 -16.16
C SER A 248 -23.10 -21.20 -16.52
N GLU A 249 -23.76 -22.09 -15.77
CA GLU A 249 -23.78 -23.52 -16.05
C GLU A 249 -24.52 -23.82 -17.37
N LEU A 250 -25.69 -23.20 -17.58
CA LEU A 250 -26.44 -23.31 -18.83
C LEU A 250 -25.64 -22.80 -20.03
N LEU A 251 -24.96 -21.66 -19.92
CA LEU A 251 -24.08 -21.14 -20.98
C LEU A 251 -22.89 -22.07 -21.27
N ALA A 252 -22.31 -22.69 -20.24
CA ALA A 252 -21.23 -23.65 -20.40
C ALA A 252 -21.71 -24.93 -21.11
N GLN A 253 -22.91 -25.41 -20.77
CA GLN A 253 -23.56 -26.54 -21.45
C GLN A 253 -23.87 -26.22 -22.91
N GLU A 254 -24.47 -25.05 -23.17
CA GLU A 254 -24.77 -24.57 -24.52
C GLU A 254 -23.48 -24.48 -25.37
N SER A 255 -22.42 -23.87 -24.83
CA SER A 255 -21.13 -23.73 -25.53
C SER A 255 -20.50 -25.09 -25.87
N LYS A 256 -20.48 -26.02 -24.91
CA LYS A 256 -19.98 -27.39 -25.13
C LYS A 256 -20.76 -28.10 -26.23
N LEU A 257 -22.09 -28.03 -26.19
CA LEU A 257 -22.95 -28.67 -27.16
C LEU A 257 -22.81 -28.05 -28.55
N ARG A 258 -22.76 -26.71 -28.64
CA ARG A 258 -22.56 -25.98 -29.89
C ARG A 258 -21.23 -26.30 -30.55
N ASN A 259 -20.16 -26.41 -29.77
CA ASN A 259 -18.85 -26.82 -30.27
C ASN A 259 -18.86 -28.26 -30.78
N LYS A 260 -19.56 -29.17 -30.09
CA LYS A 260 -19.76 -30.55 -30.54
C LYS A 260 -20.49 -30.59 -31.88
N VAL A 261 -21.62 -29.88 -32.01
CA VAL A 261 -22.38 -29.76 -33.28
C VAL A 261 -21.50 -29.23 -34.40
N LEU A 262 -20.69 -28.20 -34.15
CA LEU A 262 -19.79 -27.64 -35.16
C LEU A 262 -18.71 -28.64 -35.60
N GLN A 263 -18.16 -29.41 -34.66
CA GLN A 263 -17.19 -30.47 -34.97
C GLN A 263 -17.83 -31.60 -35.78
N ASP A 264 -19.01 -32.05 -35.38
CA ASP A 264 -19.75 -33.12 -36.08
C ASP A 264 -20.17 -32.67 -37.49
N ARG A 265 -20.62 -31.42 -37.66
CA ARG A 265 -20.90 -30.83 -38.99
C ARG A 265 -19.64 -30.76 -39.86
N ARG A 266 -18.49 -30.35 -39.31
CA ARG A 266 -17.21 -30.35 -40.05
C ARG A 266 -16.79 -31.75 -40.47
N ARG A 267 -16.95 -32.75 -39.59
CA ARG A 267 -16.68 -34.16 -39.92
C ARG A 267 -17.57 -34.63 -41.07
N MET A 268 -18.87 -34.33 -40.99
CA MET A 268 -19.82 -34.64 -42.05
C MET A 268 -19.46 -33.94 -43.36
N GLU A 269 -19.12 -32.65 -43.36
CA GLU A 269 -18.69 -31.92 -44.55
C GLU A 269 -17.42 -32.52 -45.17
N ILE A 270 -16.45 -32.96 -44.36
CA ILE A 270 -15.24 -33.62 -44.86
C ILE A 270 -15.60 -34.97 -45.50
N MET A 271 -16.49 -35.75 -44.88
CA MET A 271 -16.94 -37.04 -45.43
C MET A 271 -17.71 -36.85 -46.74
N LEU A 272 -18.60 -35.85 -46.82
CA LEU A 272 -19.37 -35.53 -48.02
C LEU A 272 -18.52 -34.92 -49.16
N LYS A 273 -17.41 -34.25 -48.84
CA LYS A 273 -16.46 -33.72 -49.83
C LYS A 273 -15.47 -34.75 -50.37
N SER A 274 -15.42 -35.95 -49.78
CA SER A 274 -14.64 -37.04 -50.37
C SER A 274 -15.30 -37.49 -51.67
N ASP A 275 -14.51 -37.69 -52.74
CA ASP A 275 -14.96 -37.99 -54.12
C ASP A 275 -15.90 -39.22 -54.24
N ILE A 276 -16.05 -39.99 -53.16
CA ILE A 276 -16.90 -41.18 -53.05
C ILE A 276 -18.40 -40.81 -53.10
N TYR A 277 -18.82 -39.64 -52.61
CA TYR A 277 -20.24 -39.28 -52.49
C TYR A 277 -20.80 -38.41 -53.62
N SER A 278 -19.95 -37.73 -54.38
CA SER A 278 -20.41 -36.74 -55.37
C SER A 278 -20.87 -37.34 -56.71
N ASN A 279 -20.65 -38.64 -56.97
CA ASN A 279 -20.92 -39.24 -58.29
C ASN A 279 -21.44 -40.70 -58.28
N SER A 280 -21.78 -41.28 -57.13
CA SER A 280 -22.18 -42.69 -57.05
C SER A 280 -23.68 -42.86 -56.79
N ASN A 281 -24.39 -43.49 -57.72
CA ASN A 281 -25.77 -43.91 -57.52
C ASN A 281 -25.76 -45.14 -56.60
N VAL A 282 -26.16 -44.97 -55.35
CA VAL A 282 -26.12 -46.00 -54.29
C VAL A 282 -26.79 -47.32 -54.73
N GLY A 283 -27.85 -47.24 -55.55
CA GLY A 283 -28.49 -48.43 -56.11
C GLY A 283 -27.57 -49.26 -57.00
N GLN A 284 -26.74 -48.61 -57.83
CA GLN A 284 -25.82 -49.30 -58.74
C GLN A 284 -24.68 -50.00 -57.98
N LEU A 285 -24.18 -49.42 -56.89
CA LEU A 285 -23.12 -50.02 -56.07
C LEU A 285 -23.59 -51.28 -55.33
N ILE A 286 -24.85 -51.31 -54.87
CA ILE A 286 -25.44 -52.49 -54.22
C ILE A 286 -25.56 -53.65 -55.22
N ASP A 287 -26.04 -53.36 -56.44
CA ASP A 287 -26.17 -54.38 -57.48
C ASP A 287 -24.81 -54.91 -57.94
N GLU A 288 -23.82 -54.02 -58.07
CA GLU A 288 -22.44 -54.40 -58.41
C GLU A 288 -21.80 -55.30 -57.34
N GLN A 289 -22.03 -55.03 -56.04
CA GLN A 289 -21.53 -55.89 -54.97
C GLN A 289 -22.15 -57.30 -55.02
N ARG A 290 -23.46 -57.39 -55.29
CA ARG A 290 -24.15 -58.69 -55.44
C ARG A 290 -23.57 -59.48 -56.61
N GLN A 291 -23.33 -58.83 -57.74
CA GLN A 291 -22.75 -59.48 -58.92
C GLN A 291 -21.33 -60.00 -58.64
N VAL A 292 -20.47 -59.19 -58.01
CA VAL A 292 -19.10 -59.59 -57.63
C VAL A 292 -19.10 -60.81 -56.70
N LYS A 293 -19.95 -60.81 -55.68
CA LYS A 293 -20.08 -61.95 -54.74
C LYS A 293 -20.56 -63.22 -55.45
N SER A 294 -21.52 -63.12 -56.36
CA SER A 294 -22.01 -64.27 -57.12
C SER A 294 -20.92 -64.88 -58.00
N SER A 295 -20.15 -64.06 -58.71
CA SER A 295 -19.05 -64.53 -59.58
C SER A 295 -17.89 -65.15 -58.80
N LEU A 296 -17.59 -64.65 -57.59
CA LEU A 296 -16.57 -65.25 -56.72
C LEU A 296 -16.91 -66.69 -56.33
N ILE A 297 -18.16 -66.93 -55.93
CA ILE A 297 -18.64 -68.26 -55.52
C ILE A 297 -18.51 -69.28 -56.66
N GLU A 298 -18.88 -68.87 -57.88
CA GLU A 298 -18.83 -69.72 -59.06
C GLU A 298 -17.38 -70.11 -59.42
N LEU A 299 -16.47 -69.13 -59.47
CA LEU A 299 -15.07 -69.36 -59.82
C LEU A 299 -14.32 -70.19 -58.76
N GLU A 300 -14.58 -69.96 -57.46
CA GLU A 300 -14.01 -70.78 -56.39
C GLU A 300 -14.47 -72.24 -56.48
N GLY A 301 -15.70 -72.49 -56.92
CA GLY A 301 -16.22 -73.84 -57.17
C GLY A 301 -15.47 -74.59 -58.26
N MET A 302 -15.00 -73.90 -59.31
CA MET A 302 -14.26 -74.51 -60.42
C MET A 302 -12.88 -75.02 -60.00
N LEU A 303 -12.20 -74.37 -59.04
CA LEU A 303 -10.87 -74.77 -58.54
C LEU A 303 -10.86 -76.10 -57.77
N LEU A 304 -12.03 -76.62 -57.38
CA LEU A 304 -12.15 -77.84 -56.59
C LEU A 304 -12.20 -79.12 -57.45
N VAL A 305 -12.18 -79.00 -58.77
CA VAL A 305 -12.32 -80.13 -59.69
C VAL A 305 -11.01 -80.92 -59.79
N THR A 306 -11.07 -82.25 -59.66
CA THR A 306 -9.89 -83.13 -59.73
C THR A 306 -10.01 -84.17 -60.83
N LEU A 307 -8.88 -84.48 -61.48
CA LEU A 307 -8.82 -85.58 -62.45
C LEU A 307 -8.96 -86.95 -61.80
N PRO A 308 -9.72 -87.87 -62.41
CA PRO A 308 -9.83 -89.24 -61.90
C PRO A 308 -8.48 -89.98 -61.96
N GLU A 309 -8.31 -91.05 -61.17
CA GLU A 309 -7.12 -91.91 -61.29
C GLU A 309 -7.16 -92.75 -62.58
N ALA A 310 -6.06 -92.71 -63.34
CA ALA A 310 -5.92 -93.38 -64.63
C ALA A 310 -5.18 -94.73 -64.54
N LYS A 311 -5.29 -95.45 -63.42
CA LYS A 311 -4.59 -96.73 -63.22
C LYS A 311 -5.08 -97.84 -64.15
N GLU A 312 -6.33 -97.74 -64.60
CA GLU A 312 -6.93 -98.62 -65.60
C GLU A 312 -7.63 -97.73 -66.64
N PRO A 313 -7.47 -98.03 -67.94
CA PRO A 313 -8.05 -97.23 -69.01
C PRO A 313 -9.57 -97.24 -68.89
N LEU A 314 -10.19 -96.06 -68.97
CA LEU A 314 -11.66 -95.96 -68.98
C LEU A 314 -12.16 -96.46 -70.34
N ILE A 315 -12.64 -97.70 -70.38
CA ILE A 315 -13.21 -98.35 -71.57
C ILE A 315 -14.59 -98.94 -71.26
N ASN A 316 -15.42 -99.01 -72.29
CA ASN A 316 -16.90 -99.03 -72.29
C ASN A 316 -17.61 -100.29 -71.72
N LEU A 317 -17.10 -100.95 -70.67
CA LEU A 317 -17.61 -102.28 -70.28
C LEU A 317 -17.80 -102.55 -68.78
N ASP A 318 -17.82 -101.54 -67.91
CA ASP A 318 -18.21 -101.78 -66.52
C ASP A 318 -19.07 -100.65 -65.91
N THR A 319 -20.13 -101.05 -65.21
CA THR A 319 -21.17 -100.16 -64.64
C THR A 319 -20.99 -99.94 -63.13
N THR A 320 -19.80 -100.24 -62.61
CA THR A 320 -19.46 -100.04 -61.20
C THR A 320 -19.55 -98.55 -60.81
N ALA A 321 -20.04 -98.28 -59.59
CA ALA A 321 -20.19 -96.91 -59.07
C ALA A 321 -18.88 -96.10 -59.09
N LEU A 322 -17.74 -96.79 -58.96
CA LEU A 322 -16.41 -96.19 -59.07
C LEU A 322 -16.12 -95.67 -60.48
N TYR A 323 -16.53 -96.39 -61.52
CA TYR A 323 -16.37 -95.98 -62.92
C TYR A 323 -17.20 -94.73 -63.22
N LEU A 324 -18.50 -94.75 -62.89
CA LEU A 324 -19.40 -93.59 -63.03
C LEU A 324 -18.84 -92.34 -62.34
N SER A 325 -18.30 -92.49 -61.13
CA SER A 325 -17.67 -91.38 -60.40
C SER A 325 -16.43 -90.84 -61.14
N ARG A 326 -15.61 -91.71 -61.73
CA ARG A 326 -14.42 -91.29 -62.49
C ARG A 326 -14.79 -90.57 -63.78
N VAL A 327 -15.80 -91.05 -64.50
CA VAL A 327 -16.27 -90.38 -65.72
C VAL A 327 -16.90 -89.03 -65.40
N LYS A 328 -17.69 -88.91 -64.31
CA LYS A 328 -18.20 -87.61 -63.85
C LYS A 328 -17.08 -86.63 -63.50
N GLN A 329 -16.01 -87.12 -62.87
CA GLN A 329 -14.82 -86.29 -62.61
C GLN A 329 -14.17 -85.82 -63.91
N LEU A 330 -14.02 -86.71 -64.89
CA LEU A 330 -13.46 -86.35 -66.19
C LEU A 330 -14.33 -85.33 -66.94
N GLN A 331 -15.65 -85.54 -66.99
CA GLN A 331 -16.62 -84.60 -67.57
C GLN A 331 -16.53 -83.22 -66.91
N ASN A 332 -16.45 -83.17 -65.57
CA ASN A 332 -16.24 -81.94 -64.82
C ASN A 332 -14.93 -81.24 -65.21
N VAL A 333 -13.83 -81.98 -65.32
CA VAL A 333 -12.53 -81.42 -65.73
C VAL A 333 -12.62 -80.85 -67.14
N LEU A 334 -13.20 -81.60 -68.08
CA LEU A 334 -13.37 -81.13 -69.45
C LEU A 334 -14.25 -79.87 -69.51
N ARG A 335 -15.26 -79.74 -68.63
CA ARG A 335 -16.07 -78.51 -68.51
C ARG A 335 -15.26 -77.33 -67.96
N VAL A 336 -14.48 -77.53 -66.91
CA VAL A 336 -13.60 -76.48 -66.36
C VAL A 336 -12.60 -76.01 -67.40
N LEU A 337 -12.10 -76.94 -68.23
CA LEU A 337 -11.23 -76.66 -69.37
C LEU A 337 -11.96 -76.03 -70.57
N LYS A 338 -13.29 -75.88 -70.50
CA LYS A 338 -14.17 -75.39 -71.59
C LYS A 338 -14.12 -76.26 -72.85
N LEU A 339 -13.77 -77.53 -72.70
CA LEU A 339 -13.78 -78.53 -73.75
C LEU A 339 -15.10 -79.29 -73.79
N TYR A 340 -15.83 -79.35 -72.68
CA TYR A 340 -17.17 -79.90 -72.58
C TYR A 340 -18.18 -78.78 -72.35
N ASP A 341 -19.32 -78.83 -73.03
CA ASP A 341 -20.37 -77.82 -72.93
C ASP A 341 -20.77 -77.62 -71.45
N GLU A 342 -20.87 -76.36 -71.04
CA GLU A 342 -21.24 -75.96 -69.68
C GLU A 342 -22.65 -76.46 -69.31
N THR A 343 -23.53 -76.57 -70.32
CA THR A 343 -24.93 -77.00 -70.16
C THR A 343 -25.15 -78.50 -70.27
N ALA A 344 -24.16 -79.26 -70.76
CA ALA A 344 -24.27 -80.71 -70.87
C ALA A 344 -24.45 -81.38 -69.48
N PRO A 345 -25.10 -82.54 -69.36
CA PRO A 345 -25.21 -83.23 -68.09
C PRO A 345 -23.88 -83.91 -67.70
N ILE A 346 -23.46 -83.79 -66.43
CA ILE A 346 -22.37 -84.59 -65.87
C ILE A 346 -22.98 -85.89 -65.34
N ASP A 347 -23.29 -86.79 -66.26
CA ASP A 347 -24.05 -88.02 -66.02
C ASP A 347 -23.18 -89.24 -65.71
N GLY A 348 -21.88 -89.17 -66.00
CA GLY A 348 -20.92 -90.26 -65.81
C GLY A 348 -20.91 -91.28 -66.95
N ILE A 349 -21.50 -90.94 -68.10
CA ILE A 349 -21.50 -91.79 -69.27
C ILE A 349 -20.29 -91.46 -70.14
N TYR A 350 -19.44 -92.46 -70.42
CA TYR A 350 -18.30 -92.31 -71.32
C TYR A 350 -18.75 -92.64 -72.74
N ASP A 351 -19.53 -91.74 -73.32
CA ASP A 351 -20.09 -91.91 -74.66
C ASP A 351 -19.09 -91.50 -75.76
N ASN A 352 -19.56 -91.49 -77.01
CA ASN A 352 -18.75 -91.06 -78.14
C ASN A 352 -18.35 -89.58 -78.06
N GLU A 353 -19.13 -88.72 -77.40
CA GLU A 353 -18.80 -87.31 -77.23
C GLU A 353 -17.59 -87.18 -76.30
N ILE A 354 -17.65 -87.78 -75.12
CA ILE A 354 -16.51 -87.79 -74.18
C ILE A 354 -15.29 -88.44 -74.81
N LYS A 355 -15.47 -89.56 -75.52
CA LYS A 355 -14.38 -90.22 -76.25
C LYS A 355 -13.74 -89.29 -77.29
N THR A 356 -14.55 -88.51 -78.01
CA THR A 356 -14.06 -87.55 -79.01
C THR A 356 -13.32 -86.40 -78.35
N LEU A 357 -13.82 -85.87 -77.23
CA LEU A 357 -13.15 -84.81 -76.46
C LEU A 357 -11.81 -85.29 -75.91
N VAL A 358 -11.76 -86.53 -75.41
CA VAL A 358 -10.52 -87.15 -74.95
C VAL A 358 -9.54 -87.34 -76.12
N ALA A 359 -10.00 -87.78 -77.28
CA ALA A 359 -9.16 -87.90 -78.47
C ALA A 359 -8.65 -86.53 -78.97
N GLN A 360 -9.49 -85.49 -78.92
CA GLN A 360 -9.09 -84.12 -79.24
C GLN A 360 -7.98 -83.66 -78.29
N VAL A 361 -8.12 -83.89 -77.00
CA VAL A 361 -7.08 -83.57 -76.03
C VAL A 361 -5.80 -84.35 -76.30
N GLN A 362 -5.88 -85.65 -76.55
CA GLN A 362 -4.72 -86.47 -76.89
C GLN A 362 -3.98 -85.94 -78.13
N SER A 363 -4.70 -85.46 -79.14
CA SER A 363 -4.12 -84.89 -80.37
C SER A 363 -3.26 -83.64 -80.14
N LEU A 364 -3.44 -82.96 -79.00
CA LEU A 364 -2.61 -81.81 -78.59
C LEU A 364 -1.19 -82.25 -78.15
N SER A 365 -0.96 -83.55 -77.93
CA SER A 365 0.35 -84.10 -77.58
C SER A 365 0.88 -85.01 -78.68
N SER A 366 2.04 -84.66 -79.22
CA SER A 366 2.75 -85.51 -80.19
C SER A 366 3.23 -86.85 -79.61
N LYS A 367 3.10 -87.06 -78.30
CA LYS A 367 3.50 -88.29 -77.59
C LYS A 367 2.34 -89.28 -77.39
N LEU A 368 1.10 -88.87 -77.69
CA LEU A 368 -0.10 -89.65 -77.46
C LEU A 368 -0.76 -90.06 -78.79
N VAL A 369 -1.31 -91.27 -78.84
CA VAL A 369 -2.19 -91.70 -79.93
C VAL A 369 -3.61 -91.22 -79.60
N ALA A 370 -4.29 -90.58 -80.54
CA ALA A 370 -5.65 -90.06 -80.38
C ALA A 370 -6.70 -91.18 -80.51
N ASP A 371 -6.70 -92.12 -79.57
CA ASP A 371 -7.60 -93.28 -79.54
C ASP A 371 -8.88 -93.03 -78.72
N GLY A 372 -8.95 -91.91 -78.01
CA GLY A 372 -10.05 -91.53 -77.15
C GLY A 372 -10.08 -92.32 -75.83
N ILE A 373 -8.99 -92.99 -75.46
CA ILE A 373 -8.88 -93.77 -74.21
C ILE A 373 -8.21 -92.92 -73.14
N TYR A 374 -8.91 -92.65 -72.04
CA TYR A 374 -8.32 -91.95 -70.90
C TYR A 374 -7.34 -92.87 -70.15
N GLY A 375 -6.04 -92.70 -70.43
CA GLY A 375 -4.93 -93.39 -69.75
C GLY A 375 -4.02 -92.45 -68.96
N PRO A 376 -2.98 -92.97 -68.27
CA PRO A 376 -2.05 -92.18 -67.45
C PRO A 376 -1.46 -90.96 -68.17
N ASP A 377 -1.09 -91.12 -69.43
CA ASP A 377 -0.47 -90.05 -70.20
C ASP A 377 -1.49 -88.98 -70.63
N THR A 378 -2.72 -89.37 -70.93
CA THR A 378 -3.83 -88.43 -71.17
C THR A 378 -4.21 -87.69 -69.89
N LYS A 379 -4.17 -88.37 -68.74
CA LYS A 379 -4.32 -87.73 -67.42
C LYS A 379 -3.26 -86.67 -67.20
N ASN A 380 -1.98 -86.96 -67.47
CA ASN A 380 -0.88 -86.00 -67.27
C ASN A 380 -1.05 -84.75 -68.14
N LEU A 381 -1.47 -84.94 -69.40
CA LEU A 381 -1.74 -83.81 -70.30
C LEU A 381 -2.92 -82.96 -69.80
N LEU A 382 -4.04 -83.59 -69.45
CA LEU A 382 -5.20 -82.90 -68.88
C LEU A 382 -4.87 -82.21 -67.57
N GLN A 383 -4.01 -82.80 -66.73
CA GLN A 383 -3.58 -82.19 -65.47
C GLN A 383 -2.82 -80.90 -65.75
N THR A 384 -1.93 -80.90 -66.75
CA THR A 384 -1.18 -79.70 -67.14
C THR A 384 -2.12 -78.60 -67.62
N MET A 385 -3.09 -78.92 -68.47
CA MET A 385 -4.08 -77.95 -68.94
C MET A 385 -4.96 -77.43 -67.80
N LEU A 386 -5.32 -78.31 -66.86
CA LEU A 386 -6.15 -77.96 -65.70
C LEU A 386 -5.40 -77.04 -64.74
N ASP A 387 -4.11 -77.30 -64.51
CA ASP A 387 -3.25 -76.46 -63.67
C ASP A 387 -3.11 -75.04 -64.24
N ASP A 388 -2.97 -74.91 -65.56
CA ASP A 388 -2.89 -73.60 -66.21
C ASP A 388 -4.23 -72.84 -66.13
N ARG A 389 -5.36 -73.52 -66.35
CA ARG A 389 -6.69 -72.91 -66.17
C ARG A 389 -6.95 -72.50 -64.72
N PHE A 390 -6.49 -73.29 -63.75
CA PHE A 390 -6.58 -72.95 -62.34
C PHE A 390 -5.78 -71.70 -61.97
N LYS A 391 -4.62 -71.47 -62.60
CA LYS A 391 -3.90 -70.20 -62.42
C LYS A 391 -4.68 -69.01 -62.95
N GLU A 392 -5.32 -69.13 -64.11
CA GLU A 392 -6.18 -68.06 -64.66
C GLU A 392 -7.34 -67.74 -63.72
N ILE A 393 -8.08 -68.77 -63.28
CA ILE A 393 -9.22 -68.62 -62.36
C ILE A 393 -8.78 -68.01 -61.02
N SER A 394 -7.61 -68.41 -60.50
CA SER A 394 -7.08 -67.85 -59.25
C SER A 394 -6.78 -66.35 -59.35
N ASN A 395 -6.29 -65.89 -60.51
CA ASN A 395 -6.06 -64.47 -60.75
C ASN A 395 -7.38 -63.69 -60.85
N GLU A 396 -8.41 -64.25 -61.49
CA GLU A 396 -9.75 -63.64 -61.56
C GLU A 396 -10.38 -63.48 -60.16
N ILE A 397 -10.27 -64.52 -59.31
CA ILE A 397 -10.73 -64.47 -57.91
C ILE A 397 -10.02 -63.37 -57.13
N LEU A 398 -8.69 -63.23 -57.29
CA LEU A 398 -7.93 -62.20 -56.57
C LEU A 398 -8.42 -60.79 -56.94
N ILE A 399 -8.70 -60.52 -58.21
CA ILE A 399 -9.22 -59.24 -58.68
C ILE A 399 -10.60 -58.97 -58.06
N LEU A 400 -11.49 -59.96 -58.07
CA LEU A 400 -12.84 -59.81 -57.53
C LEU A 400 -12.85 -59.63 -56.01
N LYS A 401 -11.99 -60.32 -55.25
CA LYS A 401 -11.86 -60.12 -53.79
C LYS A 401 -11.39 -58.72 -53.43
N ASN A 402 -10.45 -58.17 -54.20
CA ASN A 402 -10.00 -56.79 -54.01
C ASN A 402 -11.14 -55.79 -54.28
N LYS A 403 -11.96 -56.06 -55.30
CA LYS A 403 -13.13 -55.23 -55.62
C LYS A 403 -14.23 -55.31 -54.56
N GLU A 404 -14.53 -56.50 -54.04
CA GLU A 404 -15.47 -56.72 -52.94
C GLU A 404 -15.06 -55.92 -51.69
N LYS A 405 -13.79 -56.01 -51.30
CA LYS A 405 -13.25 -55.28 -50.15
C LYS A 405 -13.38 -53.77 -50.32
N ALA A 406 -13.08 -53.25 -51.51
CA ALA A 406 -13.22 -51.82 -51.80
C ALA A 406 -14.68 -51.35 -51.68
N LEU A 407 -15.65 -52.17 -52.09
CA LEU A 407 -17.07 -51.87 -51.95
C LEU A 407 -17.52 -51.88 -50.48
N ASP A 408 -17.04 -52.84 -49.68
CA ASP A 408 -17.37 -52.89 -48.23
C ASP A 408 -16.83 -51.66 -47.46
N ASP A 409 -15.65 -51.19 -47.80
CA ASP A 409 -15.06 -49.98 -47.20
C ASP A 409 -15.89 -48.72 -47.50
N VAL A 410 -16.49 -48.65 -48.70
CA VAL A 410 -17.42 -47.56 -49.09
C VAL A 410 -18.71 -47.64 -48.27
N PHE A 411 -19.35 -48.80 -48.16
CA PHE A 411 -20.61 -48.94 -47.41
C PHE A 411 -20.46 -48.63 -45.91
N ASN A 412 -19.34 -49.02 -45.30
CA ASN A 412 -19.06 -48.69 -43.89
C ASN A 412 -18.88 -47.18 -43.68
N SER A 413 -18.30 -46.49 -44.66
CA SER A 413 -18.17 -45.04 -44.63
C SER A 413 -19.53 -44.34 -44.71
N MET A 414 -20.50 -44.89 -45.46
CA MET A 414 -21.87 -44.33 -45.61
C MET A 414 -22.67 -44.39 -44.32
N ARG A 415 -22.64 -45.51 -43.60
CA ARG A 415 -23.33 -45.63 -42.29
C ARG A 415 -22.82 -44.63 -41.25
N GLY A 416 -21.57 -44.19 -41.36
CA GLY A 416 -21.00 -43.18 -40.48
C GLY A 416 -21.60 -41.79 -40.66
N VAL A 417 -22.13 -41.47 -41.85
CA VAL A 417 -22.71 -40.15 -42.16
C VAL A 417 -24.11 -40.00 -41.58
N ASP A 418 -24.96 -41.03 -41.69
CA ASP A 418 -26.34 -41.01 -41.16
C ASP A 418 -26.36 -40.86 -39.64
N ALA A 419 -25.49 -41.58 -38.93
CA ALA A 419 -25.37 -41.47 -37.47
C ALA A 419 -24.91 -40.07 -37.01
N LEU A 420 -24.13 -39.36 -37.83
CA LEU A 420 -23.74 -37.97 -37.54
C LEU A 420 -24.92 -37.00 -37.75
N TYR A 421 -25.80 -37.27 -38.71
CA TYR A 421 -26.98 -36.44 -38.98
C TYR A 421 -27.96 -36.47 -37.81
N ASP A 422 -28.33 -37.67 -37.34
CA ASP A 422 -29.22 -37.84 -36.18
C ASP A 422 -28.65 -37.18 -34.91
N SER A 423 -27.34 -37.31 -34.70
CA SER A 423 -26.64 -36.67 -33.56
C SER A 423 -26.72 -35.14 -33.61
N ILE A 424 -26.64 -34.53 -34.80
CA ILE A 424 -26.74 -33.09 -34.98
C ILE A 424 -28.18 -32.60 -34.73
N GLU A 425 -29.19 -33.32 -35.22
CA GLU A 425 -30.60 -32.93 -35.05
C GLU A 425 -31.05 -32.93 -33.58
N VAL A 426 -30.67 -33.97 -32.83
CA VAL A 426 -30.94 -34.05 -31.39
C VAL A 426 -30.23 -32.92 -30.64
N ALA A 427 -28.98 -32.62 -31.00
CA ALA A 427 -28.23 -31.55 -30.36
C ALA A 427 -28.79 -30.15 -30.64
N ASP A 428 -29.25 -29.88 -31.86
CA ASP A 428 -29.90 -28.60 -32.22
C ASP A 428 -31.23 -28.41 -31.45
N SER A 429 -31.98 -29.50 -31.21
CA SER A 429 -33.19 -29.47 -30.38
C SER A 429 -32.89 -29.13 -28.91
N ILE A 430 -31.82 -29.70 -28.34
CA ILE A 430 -31.37 -29.39 -26.98
C ILE A 430 -30.86 -27.94 -26.88
N LEU A 431 -30.13 -27.43 -27.88
CA LEU A 431 -29.67 -26.04 -27.92
C LEU A 431 -30.84 -25.05 -27.87
N LYS A 432 -31.97 -25.38 -28.53
CA LYS A 432 -33.17 -24.55 -28.49
C LYS A 432 -33.76 -24.45 -27.08
N VAL A 433 -33.87 -25.57 -26.36
CA VAL A 433 -34.36 -25.60 -24.97
C VAL A 433 -33.46 -24.78 -24.05
N LEU A 434 -32.14 -24.97 -24.13
CA LEU A 434 -31.16 -24.21 -23.33
C LEU A 434 -31.25 -22.70 -23.59
N SER A 435 -31.45 -22.29 -24.84
CA SER A 435 -31.65 -20.88 -25.21
C SER A 435 -32.89 -20.28 -24.54
N ASP A 436 -34.00 -21.03 -24.47
CA ASP A 436 -35.23 -20.53 -23.87
C ASP A 436 -35.14 -20.45 -22.33
N ASP A 437 -34.48 -21.43 -21.69
CA ASP A 437 -34.16 -21.38 -20.26
C ASP A 437 -33.25 -20.18 -19.92
N LEU A 438 -32.25 -19.89 -20.76
CA LEU A 438 -31.39 -18.71 -20.61
C LEU A 438 -32.17 -17.40 -20.71
N LYS A 439 -33.18 -17.30 -21.59
CA LYS A 439 -34.06 -16.12 -21.67
C LYS A 439 -34.90 -15.98 -20.41
N HIS A 440 -35.45 -17.08 -19.89
CA HIS A 440 -36.22 -17.08 -18.65
C HIS A 440 -35.39 -16.61 -17.46
N ASN A 441 -34.18 -17.16 -17.27
CA ASN A 441 -33.27 -16.78 -16.19
C ASN A 441 -32.80 -15.32 -16.31
N ASN A 442 -32.62 -14.79 -17.52
CA ASN A 442 -32.33 -13.37 -17.73
C ASN A 442 -33.48 -12.45 -17.29
N SER A 443 -34.73 -12.86 -17.56
CA SER A 443 -35.91 -12.10 -17.14
C SER A 443 -36.02 -12.06 -15.61
N GLN A 444 -35.86 -13.21 -14.94
CA GLN A 444 -35.87 -13.28 -13.47
C GLN A 444 -34.74 -12.46 -12.83
N LEU A 445 -33.52 -12.53 -13.39
CA LEU A 445 -32.40 -11.70 -12.94
C LEU A 445 -32.69 -10.20 -13.07
N SER A 446 -33.35 -9.78 -14.15
CA SER A 446 -33.74 -8.38 -14.36
C SER A 446 -34.78 -7.94 -13.32
N GLU A 447 -35.78 -8.77 -13.05
CA GLU A 447 -36.82 -8.49 -12.05
C GLU A 447 -36.23 -8.37 -10.63
N GLN A 448 -35.38 -9.31 -10.21
CA GLN A 448 -34.70 -9.27 -8.91
C GLN A 448 -33.80 -8.03 -8.76
N ARG A 449 -33.14 -7.59 -9.83
CA ARG A 449 -32.36 -6.34 -9.84
C ARG A 449 -33.24 -5.10 -9.71
N GLN A 450 -34.42 -5.09 -10.34
CA GLN A 450 -35.40 -4.02 -10.19
C GLN A 450 -35.96 -3.96 -8.76
N GLN A 451 -36.19 -5.11 -8.12
CA GLN A 451 -36.60 -5.20 -6.72
C GLN A 451 -35.52 -4.73 -5.75
N LEU A 452 -34.22 -4.92 -6.07
CA LEU A 452 -33.10 -4.48 -5.23
C LEU A 452 -32.93 -2.95 -5.17
N ALA A 453 -33.16 -2.26 -6.29
CA ALA A 453 -32.95 -0.82 -6.43
C ALA A 453 -33.66 0.06 -5.36
N PRO A 454 -34.96 -0.13 -5.04
CA PRO A 454 -35.62 0.65 -4.00
C PRO A 454 -35.02 0.42 -2.60
N PHE A 455 -34.62 -0.81 -2.25
CA PHE A 455 -33.99 -1.09 -0.96
C PHE A 455 -32.62 -0.44 -0.81
N GLU A 456 -31.78 -0.46 -1.86
CA GLU A 456 -30.49 0.23 -1.83
C GLU A 456 -30.65 1.76 -1.74
N LYS A 457 -31.67 2.32 -2.41
CA LYS A 457 -32.02 3.73 -2.29
C LYS A 457 -32.47 4.09 -0.86
N GLU A 458 -33.39 3.31 -0.28
CA GLU A 458 -33.89 3.54 1.07
C GLU A 458 -32.79 3.39 2.13
N LYS A 459 -31.92 2.39 1.99
CA LYS A 459 -30.74 2.22 2.84
C LYS A 459 -29.85 3.47 2.81
N LYS A 460 -29.55 3.99 1.62
CA LYS A 460 -28.71 5.19 1.46
C LYS A 460 -29.35 6.42 2.12
N GLU A 461 -30.67 6.59 2.01
CA GLU A 461 -31.39 7.66 2.68
C GLU A 461 -31.34 7.54 4.21
N ILE A 462 -31.44 6.32 4.75
CA ILE A 462 -31.32 6.05 6.19
C ILE A 462 -29.89 6.31 6.68
N GLU A 463 -28.88 5.87 5.93
CA GLU A 463 -27.47 6.12 6.25
C GLU A 463 -27.17 7.63 6.29
N GLN A 464 -27.67 8.40 5.32
CA GLN A 464 -27.53 9.86 5.34
C GLN A 464 -28.24 10.52 6.53
N LYS A 465 -29.43 10.04 6.91
CA LYS A 465 -30.14 10.53 8.11
C LYS A 465 -29.37 10.21 9.39
N LEU A 466 -28.84 8.98 9.48
CA LEU A 466 -28.04 8.51 10.60
C LEU A 466 -26.77 9.35 10.77
N GLU A 467 -26.04 9.61 9.68
CA GLU A 467 -24.84 10.46 9.69
C GLU A 467 -25.13 11.87 10.18
N ARG A 468 -26.24 12.49 9.73
CA ARG A 468 -26.66 13.82 10.20
C ARG A 468 -26.97 13.83 11.69
N HIS A 469 -27.70 12.84 12.21
CA HIS A 469 -28.02 12.78 13.64
C HIS A 469 -26.81 12.48 14.51
N ILE A 470 -25.89 11.61 14.06
CA ILE A 470 -24.61 11.37 14.74
C ILE A 470 -23.77 12.66 14.76
N ALA A 471 -23.72 13.41 13.65
CA ALA A 471 -23.03 14.69 13.60
C ALA A 471 -23.63 15.72 14.57
N ASN A 472 -24.97 15.83 14.61
CA ASN A 472 -25.67 16.69 15.57
C ASN A 472 -25.38 16.31 17.02
N LEU A 473 -25.42 15.01 17.35
CA LEU A 473 -25.08 14.50 18.68
C LEU A 473 -23.64 14.83 19.06
N LYS A 474 -22.68 14.62 18.16
CA LYS A 474 -21.28 15.00 18.38
C LYS A 474 -21.12 16.50 18.61
N GLN A 475 -21.84 17.34 17.86
CA GLN A 475 -21.81 18.79 18.03
C GLN A 475 -22.40 19.20 19.39
N GLN A 476 -23.53 18.60 19.79
CA GLN A 476 -24.15 18.86 21.09
C GLN A 476 -23.29 18.37 22.27
N GLU A 477 -22.63 17.21 22.12
CA GLU A 477 -21.67 16.72 23.12
C GLU A 477 -20.43 17.63 23.19
N GLN A 478 -19.85 18.01 22.06
CA GLN A 478 -18.72 18.95 22.03
C GLN A 478 -19.04 20.26 22.76
N LEU A 479 -20.25 20.81 22.60
CA LEU A 479 -20.69 22.01 23.31
C LEU A 479 -20.81 21.83 24.83
N LYS A 480 -21.06 20.61 25.34
CA LYS A 480 -21.11 20.34 26.79
C LYS A 480 -19.74 20.34 27.46
N PHE A 481 -18.70 19.93 26.73
CA PHE A 481 -17.35 19.69 27.31
C PHE A 481 -16.30 20.71 26.88
N THR A 482 -16.69 21.64 26.01
CA THR A 482 -15.83 22.71 25.52
C THR A 482 -16.13 23.99 26.30
N HIS A 483 -15.09 24.58 26.89
CA HIS A 483 -15.23 25.70 27.81
C HIS A 483 -14.29 26.83 27.42
N LYS A 484 -14.78 28.07 27.53
CA LYS A 484 -13.95 29.25 27.23
C LYS A 484 -12.87 29.38 28.30
N PHE A 485 -11.63 29.55 27.84
CA PHE A 485 -10.43 29.66 28.64
C PHE A 485 -9.66 30.92 28.22
N LEU A 486 -9.39 31.78 29.19
CA LEU A 486 -8.62 33.00 29.00
C LEU A 486 -7.19 32.76 29.46
N ILE A 487 -6.24 32.82 28.53
CA ILE A 487 -4.82 32.61 28.79
C ILE A 487 -4.24 33.87 29.42
N ASP A 488 -3.61 33.70 30.59
CA ASP A 488 -2.84 34.73 31.28
C ASP A 488 -1.44 34.85 30.66
N SER A 489 -0.78 33.71 30.41
CA SER A 489 0.57 33.68 29.83
C SER A 489 0.90 32.37 29.10
N ILE A 490 1.79 32.46 28.12
CA ILE A 490 2.36 31.34 27.37
C ILE A 490 3.88 31.40 27.49
N GLN A 491 4.49 30.30 27.91
CA GLN A 491 5.93 30.09 27.83
C GLN A 491 6.24 29.05 26.76
N LEU A 492 7.15 29.39 25.85
CA LEU A 492 7.63 28.52 24.77
C LEU A 492 9.14 28.36 24.89
N GLU A 493 9.62 27.13 24.90
CA GLU A 493 11.04 26.79 24.80
C GLU A 493 11.31 26.14 23.44
N PHE A 494 12.15 26.78 22.64
CA PHE A 494 12.66 26.25 21.40
C PHE A 494 14.04 25.65 21.64
N LYS A 495 14.25 24.40 21.24
CA LYS A 495 15.52 23.69 21.35
C LYS A 495 15.71 22.76 20.16
N ASP A 496 16.82 22.92 19.46
CA ASP A 496 17.30 22.03 18.39
C ASP A 496 16.23 21.71 17.34
N GLY A 497 15.45 22.71 16.93
CA GLY A 497 14.39 22.56 15.91
C GLY A 497 13.07 21.96 16.42
N PHE A 498 12.89 21.89 17.74
CA PHE A 498 11.65 21.51 18.40
C PHE A 498 11.14 22.65 19.29
N ILE A 499 9.83 22.68 19.52
CA ILE A 499 9.25 23.30 20.70
C ILE A 499 9.32 22.24 21.80
N GLU A 500 10.34 22.35 22.64
CA GLU A 500 10.65 21.38 23.69
C GLU A 500 9.59 21.43 24.79
N ASN A 501 9.31 22.63 25.27
CA ASN A 501 8.33 22.88 26.31
C ASN A 501 7.36 23.99 25.89
N ILE A 502 6.08 23.73 26.11
CA ILE A 502 4.98 24.68 26.00
C ILE A 502 4.26 24.68 27.33
N ARG A 503 4.15 25.84 27.95
CA ARG A 503 3.39 26.02 29.18
C ARG A 503 2.38 27.14 29.01
N VAL A 504 1.11 26.80 29.09
CA VAL A 504 0.00 27.77 29.00
C VAL A 504 -0.70 27.84 30.35
N THR A 505 -0.77 29.03 30.93
CA THR A 505 -1.48 29.29 32.18
C THR A 505 -2.60 30.30 31.96
N GLY A 506 -3.76 30.07 32.55
CA GLY A 506 -4.94 30.91 32.33
C GLY A 506 -6.11 30.51 33.21
N GLN A 507 -7.26 31.16 33.01
CA GLN A 507 -8.47 31.00 33.81
C GLN A 507 -9.66 30.49 33.00
N VAL A 508 -10.48 29.63 33.60
CA VAL A 508 -11.73 29.17 32.98
C VAL A 508 -12.84 30.20 33.22
N GLU A 509 -13.56 30.60 32.17
CA GLU A 509 -14.65 31.59 32.30
C GLU A 509 -16.02 30.95 32.57
N SER A 510 -16.34 29.81 31.94
CA SER A 510 -17.74 29.38 31.78
C SER A 510 -18.17 28.12 32.54
N ILE A 511 -17.32 27.55 33.39
CA ILE A 511 -17.67 26.36 34.18
C ILE A 511 -17.97 26.78 35.61
N HIS A 512 -19.22 26.68 36.06
CA HIS A 512 -19.69 27.17 37.38
C HIS A 512 -18.81 26.82 38.59
N ASN A 513 -18.16 25.64 38.60
CA ASN A 513 -17.29 25.21 39.71
C ASN A 513 -15.80 25.58 39.51
N LEU A 514 -15.46 26.17 38.36
CA LEU A 514 -14.12 26.48 37.88
C LEU A 514 -13.98 27.95 37.43
N ILE A 515 -15.04 28.77 37.46
CA ILE A 515 -14.97 30.20 37.11
C ILE A 515 -13.89 30.87 37.97
N GLY A 516 -12.92 31.50 37.31
CA GLY A 516 -11.80 32.19 37.95
C GLY A 516 -10.68 31.27 38.46
N ARG A 517 -10.76 29.95 38.26
CA ARG A 517 -9.67 29.03 38.61
C ARG A 517 -8.61 28.99 37.54
N ARG A 518 -7.35 28.95 37.98
CA ARG A 518 -6.19 28.88 37.10
C ARG A 518 -5.86 27.43 36.73
N LEU A 519 -5.68 27.15 35.45
CA LEU A 519 -5.18 25.89 34.92
C LEU A 519 -3.80 26.10 34.30
N LYS A 520 -2.97 25.06 34.34
CA LYS A 520 -1.66 24.98 33.69
C LYS A 520 -1.67 23.81 32.72
N PHE A 521 -1.47 24.10 31.44
CA PHE A 521 -1.34 23.11 30.39
C PHE A 521 0.12 23.00 29.99
N ASP A 522 0.63 21.77 29.92
CA ASP A 522 1.98 21.48 29.43
C ASP A 522 1.91 20.47 28.26
N ASN A 523 2.86 20.52 27.32
CA ASN A 523 3.02 19.48 26.31
C ASN A 523 3.65 18.23 26.96
N SER A 524 3.20 17.04 26.55
CA SER A 524 3.75 15.79 27.07
C SER A 524 5.01 15.33 26.31
N TYR A 525 5.31 15.94 25.17
CA TYR A 525 6.44 15.59 24.32
C TYR A 525 6.85 16.76 23.42
N PRO A 526 8.12 16.83 22.97
CA PRO A 526 8.58 17.89 22.08
C PRO A 526 7.86 17.88 20.74
N PHE A 527 7.50 19.06 20.24
CA PHE A 527 6.85 19.22 18.93
C PHE A 527 7.88 19.65 17.89
N GLY A 528 7.96 18.94 16.77
CA GLY A 528 8.81 19.38 15.65
C GLY A 528 8.45 20.80 15.21
N PHE A 529 9.45 21.64 14.97
CA PHE A 529 9.29 23.03 14.55
C PHE A 529 10.44 23.47 13.63
N SER A 530 10.83 22.57 12.72
CA SER A 530 11.98 22.74 11.83
C SER A 530 11.58 22.73 10.36
N ARG A 531 10.57 21.92 10.00
CA ARG A 531 10.15 21.68 8.61
C ARG A 531 8.89 22.45 8.27
N LYS A 532 8.69 22.73 6.98
CA LYS A 532 7.44 23.33 6.48
C LYS A 532 6.18 22.56 6.90
N SER A 533 6.24 21.24 6.84
CA SER A 533 5.17 20.36 7.27
C SER A 533 4.90 20.45 8.77
N ASP A 534 5.92 20.74 9.58
CA ASP A 534 5.76 20.85 11.03
C ASP A 534 4.88 22.05 11.37
N PHE A 535 5.09 23.19 10.71
CA PHE A 535 4.23 24.38 10.87
C PHE A 535 2.78 24.11 10.45
N GLN A 536 2.59 23.44 9.31
CA GLN A 536 1.25 23.03 8.85
C GLN A 536 0.59 22.08 9.85
N ASN A 537 1.36 21.16 10.44
CA ASN A 537 0.86 20.24 11.47
C ASN A 537 0.46 20.99 12.74
N ILE A 538 1.20 22.01 13.19
CA ILE A 538 0.78 22.83 14.35
C ILE A 538 -0.61 23.42 14.12
N MET A 539 -0.86 23.92 12.90
CA MET A 539 -2.09 24.65 12.55
C MET A 539 -3.28 23.73 12.27
N HIS A 540 -3.04 22.61 11.60
CA HIS A 540 -4.10 21.76 11.05
C HIS A 540 -4.29 20.44 11.82
N ASN A 541 -3.30 19.98 12.58
CA ASN A 541 -3.35 18.66 13.19
C ASN A 541 -4.07 18.70 14.55
N GLU A 542 -5.22 18.05 14.63
CA GLU A 542 -6.02 17.95 15.86
C GLU A 542 -5.34 17.13 16.98
N ASN A 543 -4.25 16.42 16.68
CA ASN A 543 -3.61 15.53 17.64
C ASN A 543 -2.70 16.24 18.63
N TRP A 544 -2.33 17.50 18.39
CA TRP A 544 -1.41 18.24 19.25
C TRP A 544 -2.20 18.94 20.36
N ASN A 545 -2.33 18.21 21.47
CA ASN A 545 -3.08 18.64 22.64
C ASN A 545 -2.13 18.80 23.81
N LEU A 546 -2.11 19.99 24.40
CA LEU A 546 -1.55 20.19 25.73
C LEU A 546 -2.51 19.61 26.76
N GLN A 547 -1.96 19.08 27.85
CA GLN A 547 -2.74 18.46 28.91
C GLN A 547 -2.60 19.27 30.19
N ALA A 548 -3.71 19.49 30.89
CA ALA A 548 -3.73 19.99 32.25
C ALA A 548 -4.34 18.94 33.18
N TYR A 549 -3.67 18.69 34.30
CA TYR A 549 -4.16 17.86 35.38
C TYR A 549 -4.62 18.77 36.51
N SER A 550 -5.87 18.60 36.96
CA SER A 550 -6.41 19.36 38.08
C SER A 550 -6.71 18.43 39.25
N ASN A 551 -5.87 18.49 40.29
CA ASN A 551 -6.08 17.75 41.55
C ASN A 551 -7.35 18.20 42.29
N LEU A 552 -7.97 19.30 41.86
CA LEU A 552 -9.15 19.89 42.50
C LEU A 552 -10.43 19.09 42.27
N PHE A 553 -10.45 18.20 41.28
CA PHE A 553 -11.55 17.28 41.01
C PHE A 553 -10.98 15.89 40.95
N GLN A 554 -10.66 15.38 42.14
CA GLN A 554 -10.62 13.95 42.31
C GLN A 554 -12.07 13.45 42.21
N ASN A 555 -12.35 12.57 41.26
CA ASN A 555 -13.61 11.84 41.30
C ASN A 555 -13.71 11.05 42.63
N ALA A 556 -14.84 10.40 42.90
CA ALA A 556 -15.02 9.62 44.13
C ALA A 556 -13.95 8.52 44.37
N LYS A 557 -13.05 8.28 43.41
CA LYS A 557 -11.92 7.34 43.47
C LYS A 557 -10.54 8.02 43.50
N GLY A 558 -10.45 9.33 43.63
CA GLY A 558 -9.17 10.03 43.64
C GLY A 558 -8.65 10.46 42.25
N GLU A 559 -9.34 10.16 41.15
CA GLU A 559 -8.82 10.44 39.81
C GLU A 559 -9.01 11.91 39.45
N SER A 560 -7.92 12.60 39.12
CA SER A 560 -7.94 14.01 38.73
C SER A 560 -8.59 14.20 37.35
N ASP A 561 -9.44 15.22 37.24
CA ASP A 561 -9.95 15.69 35.95
C ASP A 561 -8.81 16.09 35.01
N ARG A 562 -8.97 15.75 33.74
CA ARG A 562 -8.03 16.07 32.67
C ARG A 562 -8.67 17.06 31.70
N PHE A 563 -7.96 18.13 31.41
CA PHE A 563 -8.34 19.09 30.39
C PHE A 563 -7.35 19.03 29.25
N GLN A 564 -7.83 19.29 28.04
CA GLN A 564 -7.02 19.40 26.84
C GLN A 564 -7.15 20.80 26.24
N LEU A 565 -6.02 21.34 25.81
CA LEU A 565 -5.94 22.57 25.03
C LEU A 565 -5.26 22.25 23.70
N ARG A 566 -5.96 22.46 22.58
CA ARG A 566 -5.41 22.26 21.24
C ARG A 566 -4.41 23.38 20.91
N THR A 567 -3.26 23.02 20.35
CA THR A 567 -2.21 24.02 20.02
C THR A 567 -2.67 25.06 19.03
N ASN A 568 -3.46 24.67 18.03
CA ASN A 568 -3.95 25.57 16.99
C ASN A 568 -4.97 26.62 17.47
N GLN A 569 -5.44 26.53 18.71
CA GLN A 569 -6.32 27.56 19.26
C GLN A 569 -5.53 28.76 19.79
N PHE A 570 -4.37 28.52 20.42
CA PHE A 570 -3.54 29.61 20.96
C PHE A 570 -2.38 29.96 20.04
N ILE A 571 -1.90 29.05 19.17
CA ILE A 571 -0.98 29.38 18.07
C ILE A 571 -1.82 29.55 16.82
N ASN A 572 -2.09 30.80 16.47
CA ASN A 572 -2.97 31.15 15.36
C ASN A 572 -2.26 31.09 14.01
N ASN A 573 -1.04 31.65 13.96
CA ASN A 573 -0.24 31.68 12.74
C ASN A 573 1.27 31.73 13.06
N TYR A 574 2.10 31.27 12.12
CA TYR A 574 3.55 31.48 12.13
C TYR A 574 3.97 31.95 10.74
N ILE A 575 4.41 33.20 10.64
CA ILE A 575 4.89 33.76 9.38
C ILE A 575 6.35 33.38 9.23
N GLN A 576 6.64 32.43 8.35
CA GLN A 576 8.01 31.91 8.20
C GLN A 576 8.96 32.99 7.67
N GLU A 577 10.09 33.15 8.34
CA GLU A 577 11.20 33.95 7.81
C GLU A 577 11.95 33.17 6.73
N HIS A 578 11.79 33.57 5.47
CA HIS A 578 12.53 33.00 4.35
C HIS A 578 13.80 33.80 4.08
N GLN A 579 14.93 33.10 3.95
CA GLN A 579 16.22 33.70 3.59
C GLN A 579 16.83 32.90 2.45
N VAL A 580 17.44 33.58 1.48
CA VAL A 580 18.05 32.95 0.30
C VAL A 580 19.10 31.93 0.74
N GLY A 581 19.03 30.72 0.16
CA GLY A 581 19.95 29.62 0.44
C GLY A 581 19.70 28.87 1.76
N ARG A 582 18.61 29.15 2.50
CA ARG A 582 18.27 28.40 3.71
C ARG A 582 17.06 27.48 3.50
N ARG A 583 17.23 26.20 3.82
CA ARG A 583 16.14 25.20 3.90
C ARG A 583 15.82 24.75 5.33
N ASP A 584 16.56 25.28 6.31
CA ASP A 584 16.25 25.16 7.73
C ASP A 584 15.38 26.35 8.16
N TYR A 585 14.21 26.03 8.72
CA TYR A 585 13.21 27.00 9.19
C TYR A 585 13.15 27.06 10.72
N SER A 586 14.02 26.33 11.41
CA SER A 586 14.07 26.29 12.86
C SER A 586 14.43 27.67 13.43
N PRO A 587 13.73 28.13 14.49
CA PRO A 587 14.16 29.26 15.27
C PRO A 587 15.42 28.91 16.08
N ARG A 588 16.10 29.93 16.59
CA ARG A 588 17.22 29.74 17.51
C ARG A 588 16.74 29.15 18.84
N ASN A 589 17.62 28.41 19.51
CA ASN A 589 17.36 27.92 20.85
C ASN A 589 17.09 29.12 21.78
N SER A 590 15.91 29.16 22.38
CA SER A 590 15.42 30.32 23.13
C SER A 590 14.21 29.98 23.99
N VAL A 591 14.03 30.73 25.08
CA VAL A 591 12.83 30.68 25.92
C VAL A 591 12.11 32.01 25.81
N HIS A 592 10.82 31.96 25.53
CA HIS A 592 9.97 33.13 25.39
C HIS A 592 8.79 33.04 26.34
N ILE A 593 8.49 34.14 27.05
CA ILE A 593 7.33 34.26 27.93
C ILE A 593 6.48 35.43 27.40
N VAL A 594 5.23 35.13 27.07
CA VAL A 594 4.24 36.10 26.58
C VAL A 594 3.14 36.21 27.62
N THR A 595 2.89 37.41 28.12
CA THR A 595 1.84 37.70 29.11
C THR A 595 0.76 38.57 28.47
N PHE A 596 -0.51 38.26 28.72
CA PHE A 596 -1.64 38.95 28.11
C PHE A 596 -2.31 39.92 29.09
N ASP A 597 -1.93 41.20 29.04
CA ASP A 597 -2.40 42.20 30.01
C ASP A 597 -3.71 42.91 29.64
N LYS A 598 -4.34 42.55 28.50
CA LYS A 598 -5.68 42.97 27.99
C LYS A 598 -5.88 42.64 26.51
N GLN A 599 -4.80 42.43 25.77
CA GLN A 599 -4.86 42.15 24.33
C GLN A 599 -5.31 40.72 24.08
N LYS A 600 -6.21 40.53 23.10
CA LYS A 600 -6.67 39.21 22.68
C LYS A 600 -5.64 38.45 21.84
N ILE A 601 -4.69 39.18 21.26
CA ILE A 601 -3.68 38.68 20.33
C ILE A 601 -2.34 39.30 20.74
N SER A 602 -1.28 38.49 20.74
CA SER A 602 0.10 38.93 20.92
C SER A 602 0.97 38.34 19.81
N THR A 603 2.00 39.06 19.37
CA THR A 603 3.00 38.56 18.43
C THR A 603 4.32 38.29 19.14
N LEU A 604 4.96 37.17 18.79
CA LEU A 604 6.30 36.81 19.25
C LEU A 604 7.21 36.66 18.05
N THR A 605 8.17 37.55 17.88
CA THR A 605 9.17 37.45 16.80
C THR A 605 10.23 36.41 17.15
N LEU A 606 10.27 35.34 16.37
CA LEU A 606 11.30 34.30 16.47
C LEU A 606 12.43 34.60 15.49
N HIS A 607 13.65 34.61 16.00
CA HIS A 607 14.85 34.79 15.18
C HIS A 607 15.51 33.46 14.86
N LYS A 608 16.02 33.32 13.65
CA LYS A 608 16.83 32.16 13.27
C LYS A 608 18.20 32.17 13.96
N THR A 609 18.78 30.99 14.10
CA THR A 609 20.18 30.86 14.50
C THR A 609 21.08 31.61 13.54
N GLU A 610 22.01 32.40 14.09
CA GLU A 610 23.01 33.12 13.33
C GLU A 610 23.87 32.17 12.48
N ARG A 611 24.33 32.65 11.31
CA ARG A 611 25.25 31.87 10.46
C ARG A 611 26.56 31.51 11.16
N SER A 612 26.91 32.26 12.20
CA SER A 612 28.06 32.06 13.06
C SER A 612 27.97 30.77 13.91
N ARG A 613 26.82 30.09 13.98
CA ARG A 613 26.63 28.85 14.76
C ARG A 613 26.26 27.63 13.91
N LEU A 614 26.85 27.52 12.71
CA LEU A 614 26.54 26.44 11.77
C LEU A 614 27.18 25.11 12.14
N PHE A 615 28.42 25.10 12.66
CA PHE A 615 29.13 23.89 13.07
C PHE A 615 29.64 24.03 14.50
N GLU A 616 29.55 22.95 15.27
CA GLU A 616 30.21 22.85 16.57
C GLU A 616 31.58 22.21 16.35
N ALA A 617 32.64 22.92 16.78
CA ALA A 617 33.98 22.38 16.86
C ALA A 617 34.24 21.97 18.31
N ARG A 618 34.70 20.73 18.51
CA ARG A 618 35.11 20.18 19.80
C ARG A 618 36.59 19.86 19.74
N VAL A 619 37.39 20.53 20.56
CA VAL A 619 38.83 20.31 20.64
C VAL A 619 39.11 19.52 21.90
N TYR A 620 39.80 18.40 21.75
CA TYR A 620 40.15 17.48 22.82
C TYR A 620 41.66 17.39 22.95
N SER A 621 42.13 17.30 24.18
CA SER A 621 43.49 16.92 24.55
C SER A 621 43.40 15.69 25.44
N ASP A 622 44.23 14.69 25.20
CA ASP A 622 44.35 13.54 26.11
C ASP A 622 44.97 13.98 27.46
N PHE A 623 44.61 13.28 28.54
CA PHE A 623 45.46 13.27 29.73
C PHE A 623 46.73 12.45 29.39
N VAL A 624 47.91 12.98 29.73
CA VAL A 624 49.19 12.26 29.59
C VAL A 624 49.00 10.80 30.03
N GLY A 625 49.23 9.87 29.09
CA GLY A 625 48.68 8.52 29.12
C GLY A 625 48.86 7.79 30.46
N PHE A 626 47.80 7.11 30.91
CA PHE A 626 47.82 6.27 32.12
C PHE A 626 48.90 5.17 32.11
N GLN A 627 49.52 4.90 30.95
CA GLN A 627 50.61 3.94 30.79
C GLN A 627 51.93 4.64 30.46
N LYS A 628 52.97 4.33 31.25
CA LYS A 628 54.32 4.84 31.05
C LYS A 628 54.85 4.27 29.71
N GLY A 629 55.00 5.12 28.69
CA GLY A 629 55.44 4.74 27.34
C GLY A 629 54.37 4.81 26.25
N SER A 630 53.11 5.12 26.59
CA SER A 630 52.08 5.50 25.60
C SER A 630 51.93 7.03 25.60
N GLU A 631 52.81 7.71 24.88
CA GLU A 631 52.70 9.16 24.65
C GLU A 631 51.49 9.42 23.74
N ASN A 632 50.30 9.47 24.32
CA ASN A 632 49.10 9.86 23.60
C ASN A 632 48.83 11.35 23.84
N GLY A 633 49.69 12.28 23.43
CA GLY A 633 49.32 13.70 23.37
C GLY A 633 48.42 14.00 22.16
N ILE A 634 47.30 13.29 22.04
CA ILE A 634 46.39 13.43 20.92
C ILE A 634 45.64 14.75 21.07
N LEU A 635 45.93 15.70 20.18
CA LEU A 635 45.08 16.85 19.94
C LEU A 635 44.06 16.48 18.86
N GLN A 636 42.80 16.33 19.23
CA GLN A 636 41.74 15.94 18.32
C GLN A 636 40.72 17.05 18.17
N THR A 637 40.43 17.46 16.95
CA THR A 637 39.36 18.40 16.62
C THR A 637 38.23 17.67 15.90
N GLU A 638 37.04 17.66 16.47
CA GLU A 638 35.81 17.13 15.86
C GLU A 638 34.90 18.29 15.46
N ILE A 639 34.55 18.39 14.19
CA ILE A 639 33.60 19.36 13.64
C ILE A 639 32.35 18.60 13.25
N SER A 640 31.20 19.02 13.74
CA SER A 640 29.93 18.35 13.42
C SER A 640 28.76 19.32 13.35
N LYS A 641 27.69 18.89 12.66
CA LYS A 641 26.41 19.59 12.65
C LYS A 641 25.27 18.59 12.62
N GLN A 642 24.38 18.66 13.59
CA GLN A 642 23.13 17.92 13.58
C GLN A 642 22.12 18.59 12.63
N LEU A 643 21.52 17.78 11.75
CA LEU A 643 20.47 18.17 10.83
C LEU A 643 19.22 17.34 11.11
N ASN A 644 18.11 17.99 11.46
CA ASN A 644 16.85 17.30 11.71
C ASN A 644 16.15 16.97 10.38
N ILE A 645 15.76 15.70 10.20
CA ILE A 645 15.09 15.22 8.97
C ILE A 645 13.64 14.84 9.28
N MET A 646 13.41 14.04 10.31
CA MET A 646 12.07 13.61 10.74
C MET A 646 11.82 13.95 12.20
N THR A 647 11.27 15.13 12.43
CA THR A 647 10.94 15.66 13.76
C THR A 647 9.62 15.11 14.34
N GLY A 648 8.98 14.15 13.66
CA GLY A 648 7.76 13.51 14.16
C GLY A 648 8.05 12.61 15.36
N ARG A 649 7.34 12.82 16.47
CA ARG A 649 7.40 11.99 17.67
C ARG A 649 6.07 11.27 17.90
N PHE A 650 6.15 10.00 18.29
CA PHE A 650 5.00 9.19 18.66
C PHE A 650 5.03 8.92 20.16
N PRO A 651 4.26 9.66 20.97
CA PRO A 651 4.19 9.38 22.40
C PRO A 651 3.49 8.04 22.63
N ARG A 652 4.08 7.16 23.43
CA ARG A 652 3.41 5.98 23.97
C ARG A 652 3.61 5.91 25.47
N ARG A 653 2.53 5.62 26.19
CA ARG A 653 2.60 5.37 27.62
C ARG A 653 3.13 3.95 27.83
N ILE A 654 4.32 3.83 28.41
CA ILE A 654 4.88 2.54 28.83
C ILE A 654 4.73 2.47 30.35
N PHE A 655 4.19 1.35 30.85
CA PHE A 655 3.85 1.15 32.25
C PHE A 655 3.04 2.32 32.84
N ASN A 656 1.74 2.49 32.58
CA ASN A 656 0.76 3.39 33.27
C ASN A 656 1.16 4.77 33.89
N TRP A 657 2.38 5.28 33.81
CA TRP A 657 2.91 6.45 34.51
C TRP A 657 3.93 7.18 33.63
N THR A 658 4.75 6.48 32.85
CA THR A 658 5.79 7.11 32.01
C THR A 658 5.38 7.26 30.56
N ILE A 659 5.60 8.45 29.99
CA ILE A 659 5.45 8.71 28.55
C ILE A 659 6.81 8.55 27.88
N VAL A 660 6.86 7.71 26.85
CA VAL A 660 8.05 7.50 26.03
C VAL A 660 7.78 7.98 24.61
N ASN A 661 8.66 8.83 24.11
CA ASN A 661 8.57 9.47 22.81
C ASN A 661 9.41 8.70 21.80
N PHE A 662 8.73 8.06 20.85
CA PHE A 662 9.39 7.31 19.78
C PHE A 662 9.66 8.22 18.59
N GLY A 663 10.90 8.24 18.09
CA GLY A 663 11.29 8.87 16.83
C GLY A 663 11.93 7.87 15.88
N LEU A 664 11.77 8.10 14.58
CA LEU A 664 12.40 7.33 13.51
C LEU A 664 13.10 8.29 12.56
N PHE A 665 14.33 7.98 12.15
CA PHE A 665 15.09 8.76 11.17
C PHE A 665 15.19 10.26 11.52
N SER A 666 15.36 10.55 12.82
CA SER A 666 15.12 11.90 13.32
C SER A 666 16.17 12.91 12.88
N GLN A 667 17.44 12.47 12.79
CA GLN A 667 18.59 13.33 12.54
C GLN A 667 19.68 12.67 11.72
N VAL A 668 20.45 13.49 11.00
CA VAL A 668 21.72 13.14 10.37
C VAL A 668 22.78 14.15 10.82
N THR A 669 23.98 13.64 11.13
CA THR A 669 25.08 14.42 11.68
C THR A 669 26.33 14.19 10.84
N PRO A 670 26.58 15.01 9.80
CA PRO A 670 27.91 15.09 9.19
C PRO A 670 28.98 15.38 10.25
N ASN A 671 30.11 14.68 10.15
CA ASN A 671 31.24 14.81 11.04
C ASN A 671 32.57 14.85 10.27
N LEU A 672 33.48 15.68 10.75
CA LEU A 672 34.88 15.75 10.35
C LEU A 672 35.72 15.64 11.62
N THR A 673 36.68 14.75 11.64
CA THR A 673 37.63 14.59 12.74
C THR A 673 39.02 14.77 12.19
N ILE A 674 39.81 15.64 12.82
CA ILE A 674 41.22 15.82 12.55
C ILE A 674 41.93 15.46 13.86
N SER A 675 42.71 14.38 13.84
CA SER A 675 43.49 13.93 14.98
C SER A 675 44.95 14.20 14.66
N LYS A 676 45.57 15.10 15.43
CA LYS A 676 47.01 15.28 15.42
C LYS A 676 47.59 14.43 16.53
N ILE A 677 48.35 13.43 16.13
CA ILE A 677 49.21 12.65 17.02
C ILE A 677 50.55 13.39 17.11
N GLU A 678 51.20 13.37 18.27
CA GLU A 678 52.49 14.03 18.50
C GLU A 678 53.55 13.57 17.49
N ALA A 679 54.64 14.36 17.34
CA ALA A 679 55.64 14.15 16.29
C ALA A 679 56.20 12.71 16.26
N ASP A 680 56.30 12.07 17.43
CA ASP A 680 56.93 10.76 17.60
C ASP A 680 55.96 9.58 17.39
N ASN A 681 54.65 9.84 17.22
CA ASN A 681 53.63 8.79 17.02
C ASN A 681 52.67 9.12 15.84
N LYS A 682 53.13 9.99 14.92
CA LYS A 682 52.33 10.45 13.77
C LYS A 682 52.05 9.34 12.75
N THR A 683 52.99 8.42 12.58
CA THR A 683 52.94 7.39 11.53
C THR A 683 52.81 6.00 12.14
N LEU A 684 52.00 5.17 11.52
CA LEU A 684 51.81 3.78 11.91
C LEU A 684 52.87 2.91 11.26
N GLN A 685 53.72 2.29 12.07
CA GLN A 685 54.77 1.39 11.60
C GLN A 685 54.19 0.04 11.18
N LEU A 686 54.54 -0.43 9.98
CA LEU A 686 54.14 -1.77 9.52
C LEU A 686 54.92 -2.87 10.24
N ARG A 687 54.24 -3.99 10.49
CA ARG A 687 54.87 -5.23 10.96
C ARG A 687 55.13 -6.18 9.81
N TYR A 688 56.05 -7.11 10.01
CA TYR A 688 56.51 -8.04 8.98
C TYR A 688 56.53 -9.46 9.52
N ARG A 689 56.01 -10.39 8.71
CA ARG A 689 56.11 -11.82 8.94
C ARG A 689 57.12 -12.33 7.93
N ASP A 690 58.21 -12.89 8.44
CA ASP A 690 59.32 -13.34 7.63
C ASP A 690 58.97 -14.70 6.99
N ASP A 691 58.36 -14.67 5.80
CA ASP A 691 58.03 -15.88 5.05
C ASP A 691 59.18 -16.24 4.08
N PHE A 692 59.47 -17.55 3.97
CA PHE A 692 60.42 -18.09 3.00
C PHE A 692 59.70 -19.08 2.06
N ILE A 693 59.55 -18.72 0.79
CA ILE A 693 58.86 -19.54 -0.22
C ILE A 693 59.87 -19.98 -1.27
N ASN A 694 60.01 -21.30 -1.46
CA ASN A 694 60.96 -21.89 -2.41
C ASN A 694 62.40 -21.36 -2.24
N GLY A 695 62.81 -21.05 -1.00
CA GLY A 695 64.12 -20.47 -0.68
C GLY A 695 64.24 -18.96 -0.92
N GLY A 696 63.21 -18.29 -1.45
CA GLY A 696 63.13 -16.83 -1.56
C GLY A 696 62.50 -16.21 -0.32
N TYR A 697 63.06 -15.08 0.14
CA TYR A 697 62.51 -14.30 1.24
C TYR A 697 61.42 -13.35 0.73
N GLU A 698 60.19 -13.53 1.22
CA GLU A 698 59.01 -12.74 0.83
C GLU A 698 58.30 -12.24 2.09
N PRO A 699 58.74 -11.13 2.71
CA PRO A 699 58.11 -10.65 3.93
C PRO A 699 56.68 -10.18 3.66
N VAL A 700 55.73 -10.66 4.47
CA VAL A 700 54.34 -10.19 4.41
C VAL A 700 54.19 -9.02 5.37
N LYS A 701 53.81 -7.87 4.82
CA LYS A 701 53.52 -6.65 5.59
C LYS A 701 52.10 -6.72 6.14
N TYR A 702 51.90 -6.38 7.40
CA TYR A 702 50.57 -6.35 8.00
C TYR A 702 50.42 -5.32 9.11
N VAL A 703 49.16 -5.02 9.43
CA VAL A 703 48.77 -4.12 10.52
C VAL A 703 47.42 -4.53 11.11
N SER A 704 47.22 -4.29 12.40
CA SER A 704 45.94 -4.59 13.05
C SER A 704 44.87 -3.55 12.71
N THR A 705 43.60 -3.97 12.75
CA THR A 705 42.45 -3.06 12.61
C THR A 705 42.44 -1.98 13.69
N LEU A 706 42.80 -2.33 14.94
CA LEU A 706 42.87 -1.38 16.03
C LEU A 706 43.98 -0.35 15.86
N ASP A 707 45.13 -0.73 15.29
CA ASP A 707 46.22 0.20 15.04
C ASP A 707 45.92 1.19 13.92
N LEU A 708 45.27 0.71 12.85
CA LEU A 708 44.71 1.62 11.83
C LEU A 708 43.73 2.61 12.45
N ARG A 709 42.91 2.16 13.41
CA ARG A 709 41.94 3.03 14.09
C ARG A 709 42.62 4.03 15.03
N SER A 710 43.63 3.63 15.79
CA SER A 710 44.33 4.50 16.74
C SER A 710 45.15 5.57 16.04
N HIS A 711 45.66 5.29 14.83
CA HIS A 711 46.47 6.21 14.02
C HIS A 711 45.66 6.98 12.94
N GLU A 712 44.33 6.91 12.96
CA GLU A 712 43.45 7.66 12.04
C GLU A 712 43.59 9.17 12.28
N ASN A 713 44.31 9.86 11.37
CA ASN A 713 44.63 11.29 11.47
C ASN A 713 43.54 12.20 10.89
N LEU A 714 42.73 11.66 9.98
CA LEU A 714 41.59 12.34 9.36
C LEU A 714 40.43 11.35 9.26
N SER A 715 39.22 11.80 9.59
CA SER A 715 38.00 11.04 9.36
C SER A 715 36.86 11.97 8.93
N VAL A 716 36.19 11.65 7.83
CA VAL A 716 35.05 12.41 7.29
C VAL A 716 33.89 11.47 7.08
N GLY A 717 32.70 11.84 7.53
CA GLY A 717 31.52 11.02 7.30
C GLY A 717 30.25 11.61 7.85
N PHE A 718 29.30 10.74 8.15
CA PHE A 718 28.05 11.11 8.76
C PHE A 718 27.54 9.98 9.66
N ASP A 719 26.82 10.38 10.70
CA ASP A 719 25.99 9.50 11.51
C ASP A 719 24.52 9.77 11.18
N PHE A 720 23.67 8.76 11.14
CA PHE A 720 22.23 8.91 11.03
C PHE A 720 21.53 8.14 12.14
N ASN A 721 20.53 8.77 12.74
CA ASN A 721 19.72 8.15 13.78
C ASN A 721 18.63 7.29 13.14
N SER A 722 18.54 6.00 13.48
CA SER A 722 17.43 5.13 13.01
C SER A 722 16.26 5.14 13.99
N PHE A 723 16.55 5.04 15.29
CA PHE A 723 15.53 4.99 16.35
C PHE A 723 15.89 5.92 17.50
N LEU A 724 14.87 6.51 18.12
CA LEU A 724 15.01 7.34 19.30
C LEU A 724 13.88 7.07 20.29
N TRP A 725 14.22 6.86 21.56
CA TRP A 725 13.31 6.74 22.70
C TRP A 725 13.66 7.81 23.72
N ASP A 726 12.89 8.87 23.73
CA ASP A 726 13.05 9.98 24.66
C ASP A 726 12.06 9.81 25.81
N ILE A 727 12.56 9.89 27.04
CA ILE A 727 11.80 9.70 28.28
C ILE A 727 11.98 10.97 29.13
N PRO A 728 11.18 12.02 28.87
CA PRO A 728 11.36 13.32 29.52
C PRO A 728 11.29 13.27 31.04
N ASP A 729 10.40 12.42 31.58
CA ASP A 729 10.18 12.28 33.04
C ASP A 729 11.43 11.89 33.82
N VAL A 730 12.38 11.19 33.16
CA VAL A 730 13.66 10.78 33.75
C VAL A 730 14.85 11.46 33.04
N LYS A 731 14.58 12.44 32.17
CA LYS A 731 15.56 13.22 31.41
C LYS A 731 16.55 12.36 30.63
N SER A 732 16.04 11.27 30.05
CA SER A 732 16.85 10.24 29.40
C SER A 732 16.42 10.04 27.97
N THR A 733 17.39 9.98 27.06
CA THR A 733 17.18 9.69 25.65
C THR A 733 18.04 8.50 25.25
N PHE A 734 17.41 7.46 24.74
CA PHE A 734 18.08 6.33 24.10
C PHE A 734 17.99 6.48 22.59
N SER A 735 19.07 6.18 21.88
CA SER A 735 19.06 6.22 20.43
C SER A 735 19.89 5.10 19.82
N PHE A 736 19.47 4.66 18.64
CA PHE A 736 20.29 3.82 17.78
C PHE A 736 20.71 4.62 16.57
N ASP A 737 22.02 4.71 16.38
CA ASP A 737 22.61 5.41 15.26
C ASP A 737 23.43 4.45 14.40
N HIS A 738 23.59 4.82 13.15
CA HIS A 738 24.44 4.16 12.18
C HIS A 738 25.35 5.22 11.55
N GLY A 739 26.42 4.82 10.90
CA GLY A 739 27.28 5.82 10.26
C GLY A 739 28.24 5.23 9.26
N PHE A 740 28.73 6.10 8.39
CA PHE A 740 29.76 5.78 7.42
C PHE A 740 30.83 6.86 7.47
N ARG A 741 32.10 6.45 7.42
CA ARG A 741 33.24 7.36 7.44
C ARG A 741 34.31 6.90 6.47
N TYR A 742 34.94 7.86 5.81
CA TYR A 742 36.20 7.73 5.11
C TYR A 742 37.30 8.26 6.04
N GLY A 743 38.36 7.48 6.22
CA GLY A 743 39.48 7.81 7.09
C GLY A 743 40.80 7.74 6.37
N ARG A 744 41.81 8.44 6.89
CA ARG A 744 43.21 8.37 6.43
C ARG A 744 44.13 8.04 7.58
N VAL A 745 45.17 7.25 7.28
CA VAL A 745 46.25 6.88 8.20
C VAL A 745 47.57 7.12 7.48
N ASP A 746 48.55 7.71 8.16
CA ASP A 746 49.92 7.81 7.64
C ASP A 746 50.71 6.56 8.07
N ILE A 747 51.40 5.91 7.15
CA ILE A 747 52.12 4.65 7.32
C ILE A 747 53.64 4.88 7.19
N LEU A 748 54.41 4.15 8.01
CA LEU A 748 55.86 4.06 7.94
C LEU A 748 56.28 2.61 7.62
N ASP A 749 56.90 2.39 6.48
CA ASP A 749 57.36 1.08 6.01
C ASP A 749 58.89 1.00 6.06
N SER A 750 59.40 0.27 7.07
CA SER A 750 60.82 -0.07 7.19
C SER A 750 61.12 -1.32 6.34
N THR A 751 61.52 -1.12 5.09
CA THR A 751 61.73 -2.24 4.15
C THR A 751 62.73 -3.29 4.68
N ARG A 752 62.35 -4.58 4.64
CA ARG A 752 63.22 -5.71 5.01
C ARG A 752 63.83 -6.39 3.78
N VAL A 753 65.08 -6.80 3.89
CA VAL A 753 65.83 -7.57 2.89
C VAL A 753 66.48 -8.77 3.55
N ALA A 754 66.63 -9.88 2.82
CA ALA A 754 67.41 -11.01 3.31
C ALA A 754 68.90 -10.78 3.03
N ASP A 755 69.71 -10.88 4.08
CA ASP A 755 71.17 -10.93 3.99
C ASP A 755 71.64 -12.29 4.49
N GLN A 756 72.18 -13.11 3.57
CA GLN A 756 72.60 -14.49 3.84
C GLN A 756 71.52 -15.35 4.52
N GLY A 757 70.25 -15.19 4.10
CA GLY A 757 69.12 -15.92 4.66
C GLY A 757 68.61 -15.41 6.01
N THR A 758 69.20 -14.34 6.54
CA THR A 758 68.72 -13.67 7.76
C THR A 758 67.97 -12.39 7.38
N PRO A 759 66.72 -12.19 7.83
CA PRO A 759 66.00 -10.93 7.66
C PRO A 759 66.76 -9.77 8.31
N LYS A 760 67.05 -8.71 7.54
CA LYS A 760 67.63 -7.45 8.04
C LYS A 760 66.84 -6.25 7.53
N MET A 761 66.75 -5.21 8.35
CA MET A 761 66.21 -3.92 7.92
C MET A 761 67.15 -3.30 6.88
N SER A 762 66.62 -2.82 5.76
CA SER A 762 67.42 -2.24 4.68
C SER A 762 67.94 -0.82 5.00
N GLY A 763 67.40 -0.19 6.04
CA GLY A 763 67.62 1.22 6.38
C GLY A 763 66.84 2.21 5.52
N LYS A 764 66.16 1.75 4.45
CA LYS A 764 65.22 2.59 3.68
C LYS A 764 63.85 2.58 4.33
N VAL A 765 63.33 3.79 4.54
CA VAL A 765 62.02 4.06 5.14
C VAL A 765 61.15 4.70 4.06
N ASP A 766 59.96 4.14 3.84
CA ASP A 766 58.95 4.69 2.93
C ASP A 766 57.76 5.22 3.75
N GLU A 767 57.34 6.45 3.48
CA GLU A 767 56.23 7.13 4.15
C GLU A 767 55.10 7.36 3.16
N PHE A 768 53.91 6.87 3.49
CA PHE A 768 52.76 7.01 2.61
C PHE A 768 51.43 7.03 3.38
N GLY A 769 50.42 7.68 2.79
CA GLY A 769 49.05 7.64 3.34
C GLY A 769 48.27 6.44 2.80
N VAL A 770 47.38 5.90 3.61
CA VAL A 770 46.37 4.90 3.22
C VAL A 770 44.97 5.35 3.57
N ASP A 771 44.02 4.90 2.74
CA ASP A 771 42.61 5.18 2.89
C ASP A 771 41.90 4.04 3.59
N THR A 772 40.93 4.39 4.43
CA THR A 772 40.10 3.42 5.16
C THR A 772 38.63 3.80 5.02
N PHE A 773 37.77 2.79 4.95
CA PHE A 773 36.32 2.95 5.02
C PHE A 773 35.80 2.32 6.28
N ARG A 774 35.04 3.07 7.06
CA ARG A 774 34.43 2.60 8.29
C ARG A 774 32.92 2.64 8.20
N ALA A 775 32.31 1.47 8.36
CA ALA A 775 30.88 1.32 8.59
C ALA A 775 30.63 1.13 10.09
N MET A 776 29.84 2.01 10.68
CA MET A 776 29.32 1.83 12.03
C MET A 776 27.94 1.18 11.92
N TRP A 777 27.91 -0.14 12.12
CA TRP A 777 26.71 -0.96 11.95
C TRP A 777 25.63 -0.61 12.96
N ILE A 778 26.01 -0.32 14.19
CA ILE A 778 25.09 0.15 15.23
C ILE A 778 25.87 0.92 16.29
N ARG A 779 25.26 1.99 16.80
CA ARG A 779 25.67 2.70 18.01
C ARG A 779 24.43 2.86 18.89
N ALA A 780 24.44 2.19 20.03
CA ALA A 780 23.48 2.44 21.09
C ALA A 780 23.98 3.61 21.92
N ASN A 781 23.21 4.70 21.96
CA ASN A 781 23.50 5.86 22.79
C ASN A 781 22.47 5.95 23.90
N TRP A 782 22.94 6.36 25.07
CA TRP A 782 22.13 6.76 26.20
C TRP A 782 22.60 8.13 26.66
N HIS A 783 21.77 9.13 26.43
CA HIS A 783 21.97 10.51 26.86
C HIS A 783 21.14 10.76 28.11
N LEU A 784 21.77 11.26 29.17
CA LEU A 784 21.15 11.63 30.43
C LEU A 784 21.44 13.10 30.73
N GLN A 785 20.40 13.93 30.78
CA GLN A 785 20.51 15.34 31.13
C GLN A 785 20.08 15.55 32.58
N THR A 786 21.03 15.49 33.52
CA THR A 786 20.72 15.52 34.97
C THR A 786 20.17 16.88 35.42
N VAL A 787 20.88 17.94 35.05
CA VAL A 787 20.53 19.35 35.28
C VAL A 787 20.85 20.16 34.01
N GLU A 788 20.49 21.44 33.97
CA GLU A 788 20.69 22.31 32.80
C GLU A 788 22.15 22.32 32.34
N ASP A 789 23.06 22.32 33.32
CA ASP A 789 24.50 22.47 33.09
C ASP A 789 25.24 21.14 32.93
N PHE A 790 24.64 19.98 33.23
CA PHE A 790 25.38 18.70 33.24
C PHE A 790 24.69 17.61 32.43
N GLN A 791 25.45 17.04 31.50
CA GLN A 791 25.02 15.97 30.61
C GLN A 791 25.98 14.79 30.71
N PHE A 792 25.43 13.58 30.60
CA PHE A 792 26.18 12.33 30.56
C PHE A 792 25.73 11.52 29.36
N ASP A 793 26.68 11.06 28.56
CA ASP A 793 26.45 10.16 27.44
C ASP A 793 27.19 8.84 27.68
N PHE A 794 26.47 7.74 27.49
CA PHE A 794 27.04 6.42 27.33
C PHE A 794 26.78 5.94 25.90
N ASN A 795 27.85 5.62 25.16
CA ASN A 795 27.73 5.12 23.80
C ASN A 795 28.43 3.76 23.68
N TRP A 796 27.73 2.76 23.15
CA TRP A 796 28.31 1.49 22.72
C TRP A 796 28.16 1.35 21.21
N SER A 797 29.17 0.87 20.50
CA SER A 797 29.10 0.73 19.04
C SER A 797 29.86 -0.47 18.50
N LEU A 798 29.33 -1.04 17.42
CA LEU A 798 29.94 -2.05 16.57
C LEU A 798 30.39 -1.39 15.26
N ASN A 799 31.67 -1.51 14.95
CA ASN A 799 32.30 -0.85 13.81
C ASN A 799 33.00 -1.90 12.95
N SER A 800 32.94 -1.72 11.63
CA SER A 800 33.79 -2.43 10.67
C SER A 800 34.62 -1.40 9.92
N MET A 801 35.90 -1.68 9.74
CA MET A 801 36.89 -0.83 9.10
C MET A 801 37.63 -1.62 8.03
N TYR A 802 37.61 -1.11 6.82
CA TYR A 802 38.17 -1.74 5.64
C TYR A 802 39.31 -0.88 5.10
N LEU A 803 40.50 -1.45 5.01
CA LEU A 803 41.64 -0.84 4.36
C LEU A 803 41.47 -0.88 2.82
N ARG A 804 41.67 0.26 2.17
CA ARG A 804 41.62 0.39 0.70
C ARG A 804 43.03 0.50 0.11
N ASP A 805 43.93 -0.36 0.57
CA ASP A 805 45.32 -0.44 0.14
C ASP A 805 45.74 -1.90 0.13
N ASP A 806 46.51 -2.32 -0.88
CA ASP A 806 46.94 -3.70 -1.09
C ASP A 806 48.44 -3.91 -0.79
N ARG A 807 49.17 -2.85 -0.39
CA ARG A 807 50.60 -2.93 -0.06
C ARG A 807 50.89 -3.71 1.21
N PHE A 808 49.90 -3.86 2.10
CA PHE A 808 49.98 -4.67 3.31
C PHE A 808 48.62 -5.25 3.68
N GLN A 809 48.62 -6.27 4.52
CA GLN A 809 47.41 -6.96 4.97
C GLN A 809 46.86 -6.35 6.25
N GLN A 810 45.57 -6.06 6.26
CA GLN A 810 44.85 -5.79 7.49
C GLN A 810 44.59 -7.11 8.22
N VAL A 811 44.97 -7.20 9.48
CA VAL A 811 44.78 -8.38 10.32
C VAL A 811 43.94 -8.02 11.56
N GLY A 812 43.35 -9.03 12.20
CA GLY A 812 42.77 -8.85 13.53
C GLY A 812 43.91 -8.77 14.54
N LYS A 813 44.38 -9.94 14.97
CA LYS A 813 45.53 -10.03 15.88
C LYS A 813 46.84 -10.28 15.17
N TYR A 814 47.88 -9.69 15.74
CA TYR A 814 49.25 -9.96 15.35
C TYR A 814 49.65 -11.39 15.67
N GLU A 815 49.40 -11.86 16.89
CA GLU A 815 49.84 -13.18 17.33
C GLU A 815 49.15 -14.29 16.54
N ASP A 816 47.84 -14.16 16.25
CA ASP A 816 47.11 -15.16 15.48
C ASP A 816 47.63 -15.21 14.03
N PHE A 817 47.90 -14.05 13.43
CA PHE A 817 48.44 -13.98 12.07
C PHE A 817 49.87 -14.51 11.96
N GLU A 818 50.73 -14.17 12.93
CA GLU A 818 52.12 -14.63 13.01
C GLU A 818 52.21 -16.15 13.24
N ASN A 819 51.31 -16.73 14.04
CA ASN A 819 51.30 -18.16 14.35
C ASN A 819 50.52 -19.03 13.34
N SER A 820 49.75 -18.43 12.43
CA SER A 820 48.94 -19.15 11.44
C SER A 820 49.73 -19.52 10.18
N ASP A 821 49.44 -20.69 9.60
CA ASP A 821 49.91 -21.01 8.24
C ASP A 821 49.27 -20.02 7.27
N ARG A 822 50.06 -19.44 6.35
CA ARG A 822 49.65 -18.46 5.32
C ARG A 822 48.37 -18.87 4.57
N ARG A 823 48.10 -20.17 4.40
CA ARG A 823 46.87 -20.66 3.74
C ARG A 823 45.63 -20.68 4.64
N THR A 824 45.84 -20.73 5.94
CA THR A 824 44.79 -20.81 6.98
C THR A 824 44.66 -19.55 7.82
N ALA A 825 45.54 -18.58 7.60
CA ALA A 825 45.53 -17.30 8.29
C ALA A 825 44.14 -16.69 8.19
N PRO A 826 43.44 -16.48 9.32
CA PRO A 826 42.10 -15.93 9.30
C PRO A 826 42.15 -14.58 8.57
N LEU A 827 41.37 -14.47 7.49
CA LEU A 827 41.22 -13.22 6.74
C LEU A 827 40.76 -12.10 7.69
N SER A 828 41.22 -10.88 7.40
CA SER A 828 41.07 -9.66 8.21
C SER A 828 39.84 -9.62 9.12
N GLU A 829 40.03 -9.64 10.44
CA GLU A 829 38.97 -9.20 11.35
C GLU A 829 38.88 -7.68 11.26
N SER A 830 38.04 -7.20 10.34
CA SER A 830 37.78 -5.78 10.12
C SER A 830 36.91 -5.15 11.20
N THR A 831 36.49 -5.92 12.22
CA THR A 831 35.41 -5.53 13.13
C THR A 831 35.94 -5.28 14.54
N TYR A 832 35.56 -4.14 15.11
CA TYR A 832 35.89 -3.78 16.48
C TYR A 832 34.69 -3.12 17.16
N TYR A 833 34.70 -3.16 18.49
CA TYR A 833 33.71 -2.52 19.33
C TYR A 833 34.29 -1.27 19.99
N ARG A 834 33.41 -0.37 20.39
CA ARG A 834 33.78 0.81 21.17
C ARG A 834 32.75 1.09 22.24
N ILE A 835 33.23 1.38 23.45
CA ILE A 835 32.46 2.03 24.53
C ILE A 835 33.00 3.44 24.69
N GLU A 836 32.12 4.39 24.89
CA GLU A 836 32.43 5.79 25.15
C GLU A 836 31.59 6.29 26.31
N LEU A 837 32.24 6.93 27.27
CA LEU A 837 31.63 7.68 28.36
C LEU A 837 31.97 9.14 28.13
N ASN A 838 30.97 10.01 28.18
CA ASN A 838 31.17 11.43 27.98
C ASN A 838 30.41 12.20 29.05
N ALA A 839 31.09 13.06 29.79
CA ALA A 839 30.48 13.96 30.75
C ALA A 839 30.71 15.39 30.26
N GLN A 840 29.63 16.16 30.15
CA GLN A 840 29.69 17.53 29.65
C GLN A 840 29.22 18.50 30.74
N TRP A 841 29.94 19.59 30.89
CA TRP A 841 29.54 20.74 31.70
C TRP A 841 29.32 21.96 30.79
N ASN A 842 28.11 22.48 30.81
CA ASN A 842 27.68 23.68 30.11
C ASN A 842 27.59 24.80 31.17
N PRO A 843 28.62 25.64 31.33
CA PRO A 843 28.57 26.70 32.35
C PRO A 843 27.42 27.68 32.05
N ALA A 844 26.59 27.97 33.06
CA ALA A 844 25.53 28.96 32.93
C ALA A 844 26.09 30.35 32.57
N GLY A 845 25.58 30.96 31.48
CA GLY A 845 25.97 32.31 31.02
C GLY A 845 26.14 32.44 29.51
N GLU A 846 26.62 33.60 29.04
CA GLU A 846 26.88 33.88 27.61
C GLU A 846 28.14 33.19 27.05
N ILE A 847 28.78 32.31 27.82
CA ILE A 847 29.97 31.59 27.37
C ILE A 847 29.55 30.62 26.26
N ASN A 848 29.95 30.93 25.02
CA ASN A 848 29.67 30.14 23.83
C ASN A 848 30.52 28.85 23.77
N GLY A 849 30.42 27.99 24.78
CA GLY A 849 31.15 26.74 24.79
C GLY A 849 30.80 25.79 25.93
N LYS A 850 31.36 24.58 25.82
CA LYS A 850 31.13 23.47 26.75
C LYS A 850 32.45 22.83 27.12
N ILE A 851 32.58 22.36 28.35
CA ILE A 851 33.73 21.57 28.79
C ILE A 851 33.32 20.10 28.82
N PHE A 852 34.19 19.22 28.35
CA PHE A 852 33.91 17.79 28.29
C PHE A 852 35.02 16.97 28.92
N PHE A 853 34.61 15.87 29.53
CA PHE A 853 35.48 14.73 29.80
C PHE A 853 34.98 13.55 28.99
N ARG A 854 35.87 12.86 28.28
CA ARG A 854 35.53 11.72 27.43
C ARG A 854 36.48 10.57 27.68
N TYR A 855 35.93 9.40 27.96
CA TYR A 855 36.67 8.14 28.00
C TYR A 855 36.19 7.23 26.87
N ARG A 856 37.11 6.62 26.12
CA ARG A 856 36.82 5.64 25.07
C ARG A 856 37.63 4.38 25.29
N TYR A 857 37.02 3.23 25.07
CA TYR A 857 37.70 1.94 24.97
C TYR A 857 37.35 1.27 23.65
N PHE A 858 38.36 0.82 22.92
CA PHE A 858 38.23 0.09 21.66
C PHE A 858 38.78 -1.32 21.83
N TRP A 859 38.09 -2.34 21.33
CA TRP A 859 38.57 -3.72 21.38
C TRP A 859 38.07 -4.55 20.19
N GLU A 860 38.79 -5.61 19.85
CA GLU A 860 38.44 -6.51 18.75
C GLU A 860 37.40 -7.57 19.14
N ASN A 861 36.66 -8.08 18.16
CA ASN A 861 35.64 -9.08 18.41
C ASN A 861 36.25 -10.37 18.98
N GLY A 862 35.62 -10.92 20.03
CA GLY A 862 36.11 -12.13 20.71
C GLY A 862 37.21 -11.89 21.75
N PHE A 863 37.81 -10.70 21.82
CA PHE A 863 39.01 -10.45 22.65
C PHE A 863 38.96 -9.10 23.37
N TRP A 864 38.23 -9.06 24.48
CA TRP A 864 38.12 -7.85 25.33
C TRP A 864 39.45 -7.39 25.98
N ARG A 865 40.53 -8.17 25.89
CA ARG A 865 41.86 -7.85 26.43
C ARG A 865 42.79 -7.16 25.42
N THR A 866 42.49 -7.25 24.13
CA THR A 866 43.27 -6.61 23.06
C THR A 866 42.53 -5.36 22.63
N GLY A 867 42.94 -4.23 23.22
CA GLY A 867 42.26 -2.96 23.06
C GLY A 867 43.11 -1.78 23.50
N PHE A 868 42.65 -0.57 23.21
CA PHE A 868 43.28 0.67 23.64
C PHE A 868 42.26 1.65 24.21
N ASN A 869 42.71 2.49 25.13
CA ASN A 869 41.88 3.47 25.84
C ASN A 869 42.28 4.89 25.43
N GLN A 870 41.34 5.82 25.46
CA GLN A 870 41.58 7.27 25.30
C GLN A 870 40.82 8.01 26.40
N ALA A 871 41.46 8.97 27.06
CA ALA A 871 40.88 9.70 28.19
C ALA A 871 41.16 11.19 28.04
N GLN A 872 40.19 11.90 27.49
CA GLN A 872 40.37 13.24 26.95
C GLN A 872 39.56 14.27 27.72
N VAL A 873 40.12 15.47 27.86
CA VAL A 873 39.37 16.68 28.21
C VAL A 873 39.25 17.54 26.98
N GLY A 874 38.10 18.16 26.79
CA GLY A 874 37.91 19.04 25.67
C GLY A 874 37.09 20.28 25.99
N TYR A 875 37.08 21.17 25.02
CA TYR A 875 36.26 22.36 24.98
C TYR A 875 35.57 22.45 23.61
N SER A 876 34.28 22.80 23.57
CA SER A 876 33.62 23.17 22.31
C SER A 876 33.30 24.62 22.20
N PHE A 877 33.20 25.04 20.95
CA PHE A 877 32.74 26.35 20.53
C PHE A 877 32.09 26.22 19.16
N PHE A 878 31.27 27.20 18.81
CA PHE A 878 30.69 27.28 17.48
C PHE A 878 31.64 27.99 16.52
N LEU A 879 31.83 27.41 15.33
CA LEU A 879 32.64 28.03 14.28
C LEU A 879 31.91 29.24 13.70
N THR A 880 32.31 30.43 14.12
CA THR A 880 31.78 31.69 13.62
C THR A 880 32.41 32.06 12.28
N LYS A 881 31.60 32.45 11.30
CA LYS A 881 32.11 33.12 10.10
C LYS A 881 32.85 34.38 10.57
N MET A 882 34.14 34.53 10.23
CA MET A 882 34.78 35.85 10.28
C MET A 882 33.97 36.76 9.35
N ILE A 883 33.13 37.59 9.94
CA ILE A 883 32.59 38.74 9.25
C ILE A 883 33.77 39.70 9.22
N GLU A 884 34.42 39.84 8.06
CA GLU A 884 35.26 41.02 7.81
C GLU A 884 34.38 42.23 8.13
N SER A 885 34.69 42.89 9.24
CA SER A 885 33.99 44.06 9.76
C SER A 885 34.17 45.25 8.86
#